data_AF-F1T7X5-F1
#
_entry.id   AF-F1T7X5-F1
#
_cell.length_a   1.000
_cell.length_b   1.000
_cell.length_c   1.000
_cell.angle_alpha   90.00
_cell.angle_beta   90.00
_cell.angle_gamma   90.00
#
_symmetry.space_group_name_H-M   'P 1'
#
loop_
_entity.id
_entity.type
_entity.pdbx_description
1 polymer ?
#
loop_
_entity_poly.entity_id
_entity_poly.type
_entity_poly.pdbx_seq_one_letter_code
_entity_poly.pdbx_strand_id
1 'polypeptide(L)'
;MFITVNMLLIWKATENPMTERILWFSKYENRAFAINTDTQEMPYVRRWSDLVTALEEGRAEELSNDPYIRIVHDSQLTEKERAGRQKAWDTIQGIVMQEPEIYMPKERSRLVKEAANRNGVSEKSIYHYLKRYWVRGQNPNALLPDLYLCGKKGVDKNVSSLKRGRPREQKNGTGINVTDDIKQIFRVAIKKYYYTTAQHSLKMAYNLMLKDFFAESYKYIDDVKVPILKPKEELPSYKQFLYWHNKEKDIRNEITYRISAKRYAQQFRPIIGNSTSEAIGPGSIYQFDSTVADVYLVSSMNRNWIVGRPCVYVAIDVFSRMIVGIYCGFESGSWLGAMNALANSTADKVAYCAEYGITINNEDWDTAYLPEAILADRGEMEGKNAENLVDGLGIKIMNTPPYRADWKSIVEQNFRLTNLAAKPFLPGAVQNGTNFRERGSRDYRLDAKLDIHQFTQIMIRCVLYHNNQHHLSQYHKDVGMIQDGIPMIPREIWNWGVVNRAGKLRSANEDVVKLHLMPTDEATVTARGIRFQGVFYSSSICLKDRMFEKARQKTWKIQVAYDPRNMDYIYIKNQDGTAYDKCTMLEYQTAFKHRALEEIQYYFEEEKQKKDKIERQETQGKVELISQIQDIVKKADSLHQAESETNESKTARLKGIRDNKSLEKAEGREREGFELGKQSEETLGTVIQMQNEAESNVEASQYDLLVQLQQEAMKRVYE
;
A
#
# COMPACT_ATOMS: atom_id res chain seq x y z
N MET A 1 37.09 41.59 73.54
CA MET A 1 36.41 40.98 72.37
C MET A 1 35.56 39.82 72.87
N PHE A 2 34.32 39.62 72.39
CA PHE A 2 33.46 38.51 72.84
C PHE A 2 33.55 37.37 71.82
N ILE A 3 33.84 36.13 72.25
CA ILE A 3 33.72 34.96 71.38
C ILE A 3 32.33 34.37 71.55
N THR A 4 31.73 33.98 70.43
CA THR A 4 30.40 33.39 70.36
C THR A 4 30.47 32.00 69.70
N VAL A 5 29.46 31.17 69.95
CA VAL A 5 29.29 29.92 69.20
C VAL A 5 28.98 30.25 67.74
N ASN A 6 29.52 29.46 66.82
CA ASN A 6 29.59 29.68 65.38
C ASN A 6 30.49 30.83 64.90
N MET A 7 31.21 31.52 65.78
CA MET A 7 32.21 32.51 65.38
C MET A 7 33.30 31.86 64.51
N LEU A 8 33.63 32.49 63.38
CA LEU A 8 34.75 32.10 62.52
C LEU A 8 35.98 32.94 62.87
N LEU A 9 37.08 32.26 63.17
CA LEU A 9 38.37 32.87 63.47
C LEU A 9 39.35 32.55 62.35
N ILE A 10 39.96 33.58 61.78
CA ILE A 10 41.09 33.43 60.85
C ILE A 10 42.40 33.64 61.61
N TRP A 11 43.28 32.64 61.57
CA TRP A 11 44.59 32.69 62.23
C TRP A 11 45.63 33.30 61.29
N LYS A 12 46.28 34.39 61.72
CA LYS A 12 47.25 35.16 60.93
C LYS A 12 48.70 34.72 61.09
N ALA A 13 49.00 33.95 62.14
CA ALA A 13 50.37 33.73 62.62
C ALA A 13 51.09 32.50 62.03
N THR A 14 50.57 31.85 60.99
CA THR A 14 51.15 30.64 60.39
C THR A 14 51.40 30.81 58.89
N GLU A 15 52.48 30.22 58.35
CA GLU A 15 52.83 30.22 56.91
C GLU A 15 51.68 29.77 55.98
N ASN A 16 50.66 29.12 56.55
CA ASN A 16 49.35 28.91 55.95
C ASN A 16 48.26 29.53 56.84
N PRO A 17 47.46 30.50 56.35
CA PRO A 17 46.30 31.00 57.08
C PRO A 17 45.26 29.88 57.18
N MET A 18 44.65 29.74 58.36
CA MET A 18 43.66 28.71 58.65
C MET A 18 42.41 29.35 59.25
N THR A 19 41.24 28.87 58.81
CA THR A 19 39.95 29.32 59.35
C THR A 19 39.34 28.23 60.23
N GLU A 20 38.96 28.60 61.45
CA GLU A 20 38.33 27.72 62.42
C GLU A 20 36.97 28.26 62.85
N ARG A 21 35.98 27.38 63.02
CA ARG A 21 34.70 27.74 63.64
C ARG A 21 34.65 27.25 65.08
N ILE A 22 34.25 28.12 66.01
CA ILE A 22 33.97 27.74 67.39
C ILE A 22 32.61 27.06 67.48
N LEU A 23 32.57 25.81 67.93
CA LEU A 23 31.35 25.00 68.01
C LEU A 23 30.71 25.01 69.40
N TRP A 24 31.55 25.10 70.43
CA TRP A 24 31.12 25.13 71.83
C TRP A 24 32.26 25.65 72.70
N PHE A 25 31.95 26.31 73.82
CA PHE A 25 32.94 26.65 74.83
C PHE A 25 32.34 26.74 76.23
N SER A 26 33.17 26.51 77.25
CA SER A 26 32.88 26.75 78.66
C SER A 26 34.01 27.58 79.26
N LYS A 27 33.65 28.76 79.77
CA LYS A 27 34.59 29.65 80.47
C LYS A 27 35.10 29.02 81.77
N TYR A 28 34.23 28.27 82.46
CA TYR A 28 34.56 27.61 83.72
C TYR A 28 35.55 26.45 83.52
N GLU A 29 35.36 25.64 82.48
CA GLU A 29 36.26 24.51 82.17
C GLU A 29 37.53 24.93 81.41
N ASN A 30 37.67 26.23 81.11
CA ASN A 30 38.69 26.79 80.23
C ASN A 30 38.84 26.00 78.90
N ARG A 31 37.71 25.62 78.29
CA ARG A 31 37.68 24.69 77.16
C ARG A 31 36.79 25.20 76.05
N ALA A 32 37.23 25.03 74.81
CA ALA A 32 36.46 25.26 73.60
C ALA A 32 36.65 24.09 72.62
N PHE A 33 35.65 23.84 71.78
CA PHE A 33 35.77 22.96 70.64
C PHE A 33 35.70 23.77 69.35
N ALA A 34 36.65 23.53 68.45
CA ALA A 34 36.73 24.19 67.16
C ALA A 34 36.83 23.17 66.03
N ILE A 35 36.42 23.58 64.83
CA ILE A 35 36.59 22.81 63.59
C ILE A 35 37.30 23.66 62.55
N ASN A 36 38.31 23.10 61.90
CA ASN A 36 38.96 23.73 60.75
C ASN A 36 38.02 23.64 59.54
N THR A 37 37.62 24.78 58.98
CA THR A 37 36.68 24.81 57.85
C THR A 37 37.34 24.50 56.51
N ASP A 38 38.66 24.68 56.40
CA ASP A 38 39.45 24.46 55.19
C ASP A 38 39.76 22.97 55.00
N THR A 39 40.22 22.29 56.06
CA THR A 39 40.51 20.84 56.04
C THR A 39 39.27 19.99 56.32
N GLN A 40 38.25 20.57 56.97
CA GLN A 40 37.02 19.88 57.39
C GLN A 40 37.29 18.60 58.20
N GLU A 41 38.36 18.62 59.00
CA GLU A 41 38.66 17.57 59.97
C GLU A 41 37.66 17.55 61.12
N MET A 42 37.67 16.50 61.94
CA MET A 42 36.73 16.42 63.06
C MET A 42 37.05 17.47 64.14
N PRO A 43 36.06 17.92 64.93
CA PRO A 43 36.28 18.89 65.99
C PRO A 43 37.37 18.48 66.98
N TYR A 44 38.17 19.45 67.40
CA TYR A 44 39.25 19.31 68.37
C TYR A 44 39.17 20.38 69.47
N VAL A 45 39.90 20.13 70.57
CA VAL A 45 39.93 20.98 71.76
C VAL A 45 40.86 22.18 71.57
N ARG A 46 40.41 23.35 72.02
CA ARG A 46 41.19 24.57 72.27
C ARG A 46 41.00 24.97 73.74
N ARG A 47 41.96 25.70 74.31
CA ARG A 47 41.72 26.38 75.59
C ARG A 47 40.98 27.67 75.34
N TRP A 48 39.98 27.94 76.17
CA TRP A 48 39.20 29.17 76.04
C TRP A 48 40.07 30.42 76.21
N SER A 49 40.97 30.41 77.20
CA SER A 49 41.96 31.47 77.44
C SER A 49 42.82 31.77 76.21
N ASP A 50 43.28 30.75 75.51
CA ASP A 50 44.19 30.92 74.37
C ASP A 50 43.49 31.60 73.19
N LEU A 51 42.19 31.36 73.00
CA LEU A 51 41.38 32.02 71.99
C LEU A 51 41.19 33.51 72.31
N VAL A 52 40.94 33.84 73.58
CA VAL A 52 40.81 35.24 74.03
C VAL A 52 42.13 35.99 73.84
N THR A 53 43.25 35.41 74.31
CA THR A 53 44.57 36.00 74.14
C THR A 53 44.94 36.15 72.66
N ALA A 54 44.63 35.17 71.82
CA ALA A 54 44.90 35.26 70.38
C ALA A 54 44.14 36.40 69.70
N LEU A 55 42.90 36.67 70.12
CA LEU A 55 42.11 37.81 69.62
C LEU A 55 42.62 39.16 70.16
N GLU A 56 42.99 39.23 71.44
CA GLU A 56 43.54 40.44 72.07
C GLU A 56 44.89 40.85 71.48
N GLU A 57 45.73 39.87 71.16
CA GLU A 57 47.05 40.08 70.55
C GLU A 57 47.01 40.19 69.01
N GLY A 58 45.81 40.08 68.39
CA GLY A 58 45.66 40.15 66.93
C GLY A 58 46.26 38.96 66.16
N ARG A 59 46.55 37.84 66.84
CA ARG A 59 46.99 36.57 66.21
C ARG A 59 45.85 35.85 65.50
N ALA A 60 44.61 36.09 65.92
CA ALA A 60 43.39 35.64 65.26
C ALA A 60 42.42 36.82 65.10
N GLU A 61 41.59 36.77 64.07
CA GLU A 61 40.57 37.80 63.80
C GLU A 61 39.22 37.15 63.51
N GLU A 62 38.14 37.85 63.83
CA GLU A 62 36.81 37.40 63.43
C GLU A 62 36.60 37.62 61.92
N LEU A 63 36.25 36.55 61.22
CA LEU A 63 35.84 36.62 59.82
C LEU A 63 34.36 36.99 59.73
N SER A 64 34.07 38.26 59.43
CA SER A 64 32.71 38.81 59.45
C SER A 64 31.78 38.24 58.37
N ASN A 65 32.34 37.69 57.29
CA ASN A 65 31.57 37.11 56.18
C ASN A 65 31.80 35.60 56.11
N ASP A 66 30.78 34.84 56.52
CA ASP A 66 30.82 33.37 56.54
C ASP A 66 30.64 32.79 55.13
N PRO A 67 31.67 32.22 54.48
CA PRO A 67 31.56 31.72 53.11
C PRO A 67 30.70 30.46 52.99
N TYR A 68 30.31 29.86 54.12
CA TYR A 68 29.54 28.62 54.18
C TYR A 68 28.05 28.85 54.49
N ILE A 69 27.64 30.09 54.79
CA ILE A 69 26.25 30.42 55.08
C ILE A 69 25.41 30.33 53.80
N ARG A 70 24.32 29.55 53.86
CA ARG A 70 23.36 29.44 52.76
C ARG A 70 22.08 30.17 53.13
N ILE A 71 21.93 31.40 52.62
CA ILE A 71 20.72 32.22 52.81
C ILE A 71 19.70 31.83 51.74
N VAL A 72 18.78 30.93 52.07
CA VAL A 72 17.69 30.49 51.17
C VAL A 72 16.39 30.41 51.96
N HIS A 73 15.32 30.97 51.39
CA HIS A 73 13.98 30.88 51.97
C HIS A 73 13.33 29.54 51.65
N ASP A 74 12.52 28.97 52.54
CA ASP A 74 11.96 27.61 52.34
C ASP A 74 11.06 27.50 51.09
N SER A 75 10.47 28.63 50.66
CA SER A 75 9.69 28.75 49.42
C SER A 75 10.52 28.62 48.14
N GLN A 76 11.84 28.82 48.21
CA GLN A 76 12.76 28.73 47.07
C GLN A 76 13.37 27.33 46.91
N LEU A 77 13.14 26.43 47.87
CA LEU A 77 13.67 25.07 47.84
C LEU A 77 12.80 24.14 47.00
N THR A 78 13.45 23.34 46.17
CA THR A 78 12.77 22.23 45.48
C THR A 78 12.36 21.15 46.50
N GLU A 79 11.32 20.37 46.19
CA GLU A 79 10.89 19.25 47.06
C GLU A 79 12.03 18.28 47.39
N LYS A 80 12.91 18.03 46.42
CA LYS A 80 14.08 17.17 46.57
C LYS A 80 15.10 17.76 47.56
N GLU A 81 15.32 19.07 47.54
CA GLU A 81 16.20 19.75 48.50
C GLU A 81 15.60 19.73 49.91
N ARG A 82 14.29 19.99 50.03
CA ARG A 82 13.57 19.95 51.31
C ARG A 82 13.62 18.56 51.93
N ALA A 83 13.31 17.52 51.16
CA ALA A 83 13.37 16.13 51.60
C ALA A 83 14.79 15.69 51.98
N GLY A 84 15.80 16.11 51.21
CA GLY A 84 17.21 15.84 51.51
C GLY A 84 17.69 16.47 52.81
N ARG A 85 17.33 17.74 53.05
CA ARG A 85 17.60 18.44 54.32
C ARG A 85 16.94 17.75 55.50
N GLN A 86 15.64 17.46 55.38
CA GLN A 86 14.85 16.88 56.47
C GLN A 86 15.41 15.52 56.87
N LYS A 87 15.68 14.64 55.90
CA LYS A 87 16.28 13.33 56.16
C LYS A 87 17.62 13.43 56.89
N ALA A 88 18.49 14.34 56.44
CA ALA A 88 19.79 14.54 57.09
C ALA A 88 19.65 15.07 58.51
N TRP A 89 18.72 16.01 58.74
CA TRP A 89 18.43 16.57 60.06
C TRP A 89 17.88 15.51 61.02
N ASP A 90 16.88 14.75 60.59
CA ASP A 90 16.28 13.67 61.39
C ASP A 90 17.32 12.62 61.84
N THR A 91 18.32 12.37 60.98
CA THR A 91 19.40 11.43 61.25
C THR A 91 20.33 11.90 62.38
N ILE A 92 20.63 13.20 62.47
CA ILE A 92 21.66 13.72 63.40
C ILE A 92 21.11 14.55 64.57
N GLN A 93 19.85 15.01 64.53
CA GLN A 93 19.29 15.94 65.52
C GLN A 93 19.45 15.44 66.97
N GLY A 94 19.26 14.14 67.21
CA GLY A 94 19.34 13.55 68.55
C GLY A 94 20.76 13.41 69.11
N ILE A 95 21.79 13.57 68.27
CA ILE A 95 23.20 13.47 68.70
C ILE A 95 23.91 14.83 68.70
N VAL A 96 23.52 15.78 67.85
CA VAL A 96 24.14 17.12 67.80
C VAL A 96 23.76 17.99 69.01
N MET A 97 22.68 17.67 69.71
CA MET A 97 22.26 18.36 70.93
C MET A 97 22.99 17.88 72.19
N GLN A 98 23.78 16.80 72.11
CA GLN A 98 24.54 16.25 73.25
C GLN A 98 25.91 16.93 73.31
N GLU A 99 25.93 18.18 73.75
CA GLU A 99 27.13 19.00 73.88
C GLU A 99 27.60 19.05 75.34
N PRO A 100 28.91 18.85 75.62
CA PRO A 100 30.02 18.78 74.68
C PRO A 100 30.38 17.36 74.19
N GLU A 101 29.66 16.31 74.59
CA GLU A 101 29.99 14.91 74.34
C GLU A 101 30.17 14.59 72.84
N ILE A 102 29.33 15.16 71.97
CA ILE A 102 29.40 14.96 70.53
C ILE A 102 30.71 15.45 69.90
N TYR A 103 31.44 16.34 70.57
CA TYR A 103 32.74 16.83 70.11
C TYR A 103 33.91 15.93 70.55
N MET A 104 33.70 15.08 71.55
CA MET A 104 34.74 14.20 72.09
C MET A 104 34.86 12.93 71.24
N PRO A 105 36.07 12.53 70.77
CA PRO A 105 36.21 11.41 69.83
C PRO A 105 35.59 10.07 70.28
N LYS A 106 35.74 9.69 71.56
CA LYS A 106 35.20 8.44 72.11
C LYS A 106 33.67 8.48 72.18
N GLU A 107 33.12 9.52 72.80
CA GLU A 107 31.67 9.70 72.94
C GLU A 107 30.98 9.89 71.59
N ARG A 108 31.57 10.69 70.69
CA ARG A 108 31.11 10.85 69.31
C ARG A 108 31.00 9.51 68.59
N SER A 109 31.99 8.63 68.71
CA SER A 109 31.95 7.32 68.05
C SER A 109 30.78 6.46 68.58
N ARG A 110 30.52 6.49 69.89
CA ARG A 110 29.36 5.82 70.50
C ARG A 110 28.04 6.39 69.96
N LEU A 111 27.88 7.71 69.98
CA LEU A 111 26.67 8.40 69.49
C LEU A 111 26.41 8.16 68.01
N VAL A 112 27.47 8.17 67.18
CA VAL A 112 27.36 7.91 65.74
C VAL A 112 26.91 6.47 65.47
N LYS A 113 27.44 5.48 66.21
CA LYS A 113 27.01 4.08 66.09
C LYS A 113 25.55 3.89 66.47
N GLU A 114 25.09 4.50 67.56
CA GLU A 114 23.69 4.45 67.97
C GLU A 114 22.77 5.11 66.94
N ALA A 115 23.16 6.27 66.40
CA ALA A 115 22.40 6.95 65.35
C ALA A 115 22.40 6.18 64.02
N ALA A 116 23.48 5.50 63.66
CA ALA A 116 23.58 4.63 62.48
C ALA A 116 22.59 3.47 62.55
N ASN A 117 22.57 2.78 63.70
CA ASN A 117 21.66 1.66 63.96
C ASN A 117 20.19 2.11 63.99
N ARG A 118 19.90 3.25 64.62
CA ARG A 118 18.52 3.78 64.73
C ARG A 118 17.93 4.18 63.38
N ASN A 119 18.74 4.77 62.49
CA ASN A 119 18.24 5.35 61.23
C ASN A 119 18.50 4.47 60.00
N GLY A 120 19.19 3.34 60.14
CA GLY A 120 19.54 2.46 59.00
C GLY A 120 20.49 3.13 57.99
N VAL A 121 21.41 3.97 58.47
CA VAL A 121 22.34 4.76 57.65
C VAL A 121 23.78 4.43 58.04
N SER A 122 24.71 4.43 57.08
CA SER A 122 26.13 4.16 57.37
C SER A 122 26.75 5.21 58.30
N GLU A 123 27.66 4.79 59.19
CA GLU A 123 28.43 5.71 60.05
C GLU A 123 29.13 6.80 59.22
N LYS A 124 29.64 6.46 58.03
CA LYS A 124 30.27 7.41 57.09
C LYS A 124 29.32 8.54 56.67
N SER A 125 28.05 8.22 56.41
CA SER A 125 27.04 9.23 56.05
C SER A 125 26.71 10.15 57.22
N ILE A 126 26.67 9.63 58.45
CA ILE A 126 26.46 10.43 59.65
C ILE A 126 27.64 11.37 59.88
N TYR A 127 28.87 10.88 59.78
CA TYR A 127 30.07 11.72 59.84
C TYR A 127 30.07 12.81 58.76
N HIS A 128 29.59 12.52 57.55
CA HIS A 128 29.42 13.51 56.49
C HIS A 128 28.41 14.61 56.89
N TYR A 129 27.27 14.23 57.46
CA TYR A 129 26.27 15.20 57.94
C TYR A 129 26.77 16.03 59.11
N LEU A 130 27.47 15.43 60.08
CA LEU A 130 28.06 16.13 61.22
C LEU A 130 29.09 17.17 60.77
N LYS A 131 30.02 16.79 59.88
CA LYS A 131 30.99 17.74 59.32
C LYS A 131 30.30 18.90 58.61
N ARG A 132 29.32 18.60 57.74
CA ARG A 132 28.57 19.62 57.01
C ARG A 132 27.81 20.55 57.97
N TYR A 133 27.22 20.00 59.03
CA TYR A 133 26.50 20.76 60.05
C TYR A 133 27.43 21.71 60.82
N TRP A 134 28.59 21.24 61.26
CA TRP A 134 29.56 22.04 62.01
C TRP A 134 30.27 23.08 61.16
N VAL A 135 30.74 22.73 59.96
CA VAL A 135 31.44 23.68 59.08
C VAL A 135 30.55 24.83 58.65
N ARG A 136 29.24 24.58 58.42
CA ARG A 136 28.28 25.55 57.88
C ARG A 136 27.39 26.24 58.93
N GLY A 137 27.78 26.20 60.21
CA GLY A 137 27.18 27.06 61.24
C GLY A 137 26.00 26.47 62.03
N GLN A 138 26.02 25.17 62.34
CA GLN A 138 25.14 24.49 63.32
C GLN A 138 23.63 24.78 63.20
N ASN A 139 23.10 24.88 61.99
CA ASN A 139 21.65 25.07 61.74
C ASN A 139 21.10 24.01 60.75
N PRO A 140 19.79 23.74 60.71
CA PRO A 140 19.24 22.75 59.79
C PRO A 140 19.53 23.02 58.30
N ASN A 141 19.63 24.29 57.89
CA ASN A 141 19.93 24.66 56.50
C ASN A 141 21.38 24.36 56.10
N ALA A 142 22.30 24.18 57.05
CA ALA A 142 23.65 23.64 56.80
C ALA A 142 23.60 22.33 56.01
N LEU A 143 22.57 21.51 56.24
CA LEU A 143 22.44 20.17 55.64
C LEU A 143 21.87 20.16 54.23
N LEU A 144 21.48 21.32 53.67
CA LEU A 144 20.97 21.39 52.30
C LEU A 144 21.97 20.80 51.28
N PRO A 145 21.49 20.02 50.27
CA PRO A 145 22.37 19.44 49.27
C PRO A 145 22.85 20.49 48.26
N ASP A 146 24.07 20.33 47.75
CA ASP A 146 24.72 21.26 46.81
C ASP A 146 24.27 21.02 45.36
N LEU A 147 22.95 20.86 45.14
CA LEU A 147 22.38 20.56 43.82
C LEU A 147 22.55 21.70 42.82
N TYR A 148 22.74 22.94 43.27
CA TYR A 148 23.04 24.09 42.42
C TYR A 148 24.39 23.97 41.71
N LEU A 149 25.32 23.15 42.21
CA LEU A 149 26.60 22.83 41.57
C LEU A 149 26.49 21.67 40.56
N CYS A 150 25.33 21.02 40.47
CA CYS A 150 25.09 19.90 39.57
C CYS A 150 24.46 20.40 38.25
N GLY A 151 24.95 19.94 37.10
CA GLY A 151 24.45 20.37 35.79
C GLY A 151 22.97 20.03 35.56
N LYS A 152 22.19 21.02 35.08
CA LYS A 152 20.77 20.84 34.71
C LYS A 152 20.65 20.03 33.42
N LYS A 153 19.81 18.99 33.44
CA LYS A 153 19.46 18.19 32.25
C LYS A 153 18.71 19.07 31.24
N GLY A 154 19.18 19.14 29.99
CA GLY A 154 18.48 19.83 28.89
C GLY A 154 18.95 21.25 28.55
N VAL A 155 19.89 21.83 29.30
CA VAL A 155 20.45 23.16 29.00
C VAL A 155 21.79 23.03 28.26
N ASP A 156 21.88 23.63 27.08
CA ASP A 156 23.12 23.67 26.29
C ASP A 156 24.14 24.58 26.97
N LYS A 157 25.33 24.05 27.31
CA LYS A 157 26.44 24.91 27.80
C LYS A 157 27.00 25.78 26.67
N ASN A 158 27.60 26.92 27.01
CA ASN A 158 28.37 27.75 26.10
C ASN A 158 29.58 26.98 25.49
N VAL A 159 29.99 27.34 24.28
CA VAL A 159 31.14 26.72 23.60
C VAL A 159 32.43 27.30 24.19
N SER A 160 33.26 26.45 24.82
CA SER A 160 34.62 26.80 25.26
C SER A 160 35.66 26.43 24.22
N SER A 161 36.88 26.98 24.32
CA SER A 161 38.04 26.60 23.51
C SER A 161 38.44 25.12 23.66
N LEU A 162 38.13 24.49 24.80
CA LEU A 162 38.34 23.07 25.03
C LEU A 162 37.27 22.19 24.37
N LYS A 163 37.69 21.05 23.80
CA LYS A 163 36.78 20.10 23.15
C LYS A 163 35.81 19.47 24.15
N ARG A 164 34.52 19.41 23.77
CA ARG A 164 33.46 18.81 24.59
C ARG A 164 33.19 17.34 24.20
N GLY A 165 32.91 16.50 25.20
CA GLY A 165 32.55 15.09 25.05
C GLY A 165 33.65 14.12 25.47
N ARG A 166 33.37 12.81 25.38
CA ARG A 166 34.33 11.74 25.75
C ARG A 166 35.62 11.87 24.90
N PRO A 167 36.81 11.91 25.52
CA PRO A 167 38.09 11.85 24.80
C PRO A 167 38.16 10.60 23.92
N ARG A 168 38.77 10.70 22.73
CA ARG A 168 38.96 9.53 21.86
C ARG A 168 40.06 8.63 22.43
N GLU A 169 39.90 7.31 22.28
CA GLU A 169 40.87 6.31 22.76
C GLU A 169 42.13 6.20 21.88
N GLN A 170 42.10 6.70 20.64
CA GLN A 170 43.26 6.70 19.72
C GLN A 170 43.93 8.08 19.64
N LYS A 171 45.27 8.08 19.59
CA LYS A 171 46.16 9.27 19.69
C LYS A 171 46.15 10.25 18.51
N ASN A 172 45.54 9.94 17.37
CA ASN A 172 45.54 10.83 16.21
C ASN A 172 44.23 11.64 16.13
N GLY A 173 44.29 12.90 16.58
CA GLY A 173 43.29 13.92 16.29
C GLY A 173 42.30 14.22 17.42
N THR A 174 42.25 15.50 17.81
CA THR A 174 41.28 15.99 18.80
C THR A 174 39.86 16.00 18.24
N GLY A 175 39.63 16.27 16.95
CA GLY A 175 38.30 16.33 16.32
C GLY A 175 37.52 17.61 16.66
N ILE A 176 36.55 18.00 15.84
CA ILE A 176 35.90 19.33 15.97
C ILE A 176 34.80 19.40 17.03
N ASN A 177 34.68 20.60 17.63
CA ASN A 177 33.49 21.00 18.38
C ASN A 177 32.36 21.37 17.41
N VAL A 178 31.12 21.01 17.74
CA VAL A 178 29.96 21.43 16.94
C VAL A 178 29.59 22.87 17.32
N THR A 179 30.11 23.83 16.57
CA THR A 179 29.77 25.26 16.65
C THR A 179 28.42 25.53 15.99
N ASP A 180 27.86 26.74 16.18
CA ASP A 180 26.59 27.09 15.55
C ASP A 180 26.67 27.10 14.01
N ASP A 181 27.82 27.42 13.43
CA ASP A 181 28.05 27.31 11.97
C ASP A 181 27.92 25.86 11.49
N ILE A 182 28.51 24.92 12.22
CA ILE A 182 28.41 23.48 11.90
C ILE A 182 26.96 23.00 12.06
N LYS A 183 26.22 23.50 13.07
CA LYS A 183 24.79 23.20 13.20
C LYS A 183 23.99 23.73 12.00
N GLN A 184 24.31 24.93 11.50
CA GLN A 184 23.67 25.45 10.29
C GLN A 184 23.96 24.58 9.07
N ILE A 185 25.20 24.14 8.89
CA ILE A 185 25.58 23.20 7.83
C ILE A 185 24.77 21.90 7.96
N PHE A 186 24.59 21.36 9.17
CA PHE A 186 23.77 20.17 9.40
C PHE A 186 22.32 20.39 8.96
N ARG A 187 21.69 21.51 9.36
CA ARG A 187 20.31 21.84 8.97
C ARG A 187 20.15 21.95 7.46
N VAL A 188 21.06 22.66 6.79
CA VAL A 188 21.04 22.81 5.33
C VAL A 188 21.18 21.45 4.65
N ALA A 189 22.12 20.61 5.09
CA ALA A 189 22.31 19.29 4.51
C ALA A 189 21.13 18.34 4.74
N ILE A 190 20.53 18.35 5.93
CA ILE A 190 19.33 17.56 6.23
C ILE A 190 18.17 18.01 5.32
N LYS A 191 17.95 19.32 5.19
CA LYS A 191 16.90 19.85 4.31
C LYS A 191 17.14 19.52 2.84
N LYS A 192 18.38 19.64 2.37
CA LYS A 192 18.76 19.45 0.96
C LYS A 192 18.76 17.97 0.55
N TYR A 193 19.21 17.07 1.44
CA TYR A 193 19.49 15.68 1.08
C TYR A 193 18.61 14.64 1.77
N TYR A 194 18.15 14.91 3.00
CA TYR A 194 17.34 13.95 3.76
C TYR A 194 15.84 14.20 3.61
N TYR A 195 15.40 15.46 3.67
CA TYR A 195 14.00 15.87 3.48
C TYR A 195 13.64 16.03 2.00
N THR A 196 13.75 14.92 1.26
CA THR A 196 13.42 14.85 -0.16
C THR A 196 12.63 13.58 -0.47
N THR A 197 11.92 13.58 -1.61
CA THR A 197 11.21 12.41 -2.14
C THR A 197 12.13 11.26 -2.56
N ALA A 198 13.43 11.52 -2.73
CA ALA A 198 14.46 10.52 -3.01
C ALA A 198 14.81 9.64 -1.79
N GLN A 199 14.37 10.04 -0.59
CA GLN A 199 14.48 9.26 0.66
C GLN A 199 15.89 8.73 1.00
N HIS A 200 16.95 9.49 0.71
CA HIS A 200 18.31 9.12 1.09
C HIS A 200 18.42 8.77 2.59
N SER A 201 19.26 7.78 2.92
CA SER A 201 19.55 7.45 4.32
C SER A 201 20.30 8.60 5.00
N LEU A 202 20.19 8.73 6.33
CA LEU A 202 20.97 9.73 7.08
C LEU A 202 22.47 9.61 6.84
N LYS A 203 22.97 8.39 6.63
CA LYS A 203 24.37 8.13 6.30
C LYS A 203 24.74 8.68 4.92
N MET A 204 23.84 8.54 3.95
CA MET A 204 24.02 9.12 2.61
C MET A 204 23.95 10.66 2.66
N ALA A 205 23.00 11.23 3.38
CA ALA A 205 22.89 12.68 3.58
C ALA A 205 24.15 13.26 4.25
N TYR A 206 24.72 12.55 5.22
CA TYR A 206 26.00 12.91 5.84
C TYR A 206 27.17 12.88 4.83
N ASN A 207 27.26 11.85 3.98
CA ASN A 207 28.32 11.78 2.97
C ASN A 207 28.20 12.92 1.94
N LEU A 208 26.97 13.25 1.52
CA LEU A 208 26.70 14.38 0.62
C LEU A 208 26.97 15.73 1.28
N MET A 209 26.72 15.86 2.59
CA MET A 209 27.14 17.04 3.36
C MET A 209 28.65 17.22 3.34
N LEU A 210 29.41 16.14 3.58
CA LEU A 210 30.87 16.21 3.54
C LEU A 210 31.38 16.62 2.16
N LYS A 211 30.79 16.03 1.11
CA LYS A 211 31.09 16.36 -0.29
C LYS A 211 30.93 17.85 -0.59
N ASP A 212 29.85 18.47 -0.13
CA ASP A 212 29.48 19.84 -0.48
C ASP A 212 30.14 20.91 0.41
N PHE A 213 30.26 20.65 1.71
CA PHE A 213 30.62 21.67 2.70
C PHE A 213 32.01 21.47 3.31
N PHE A 214 32.64 20.30 3.09
CA PHE A 214 33.93 19.94 3.69
C PHE A 214 34.95 19.41 2.66
N ALA A 215 34.76 19.74 1.38
CA ALA A 215 35.76 19.53 0.35
C ALA A 215 36.80 20.66 0.36
N GLU A 216 38.08 20.30 0.27
CA GLU A 216 39.22 21.23 0.28
C GLU A 216 39.79 21.46 -1.12
N SER A 217 39.86 20.42 -1.94
CA SER A 217 40.36 20.48 -3.32
C SER A 217 39.65 19.44 -4.20
N TYR A 218 39.99 19.38 -5.48
CA TYR A 218 39.41 18.42 -6.42
C TYR A 218 40.53 17.74 -7.21
N LYS A 219 40.33 16.46 -7.52
CA LYS A 219 41.16 15.69 -8.45
C LYS A 219 40.32 15.18 -9.61
N TYR A 220 40.94 14.99 -10.77
CA TYR A 220 40.31 14.36 -11.92
C TYR A 220 40.73 12.89 -11.98
N ILE A 221 39.75 12.00 -12.07
CA ILE A 221 39.94 10.57 -12.33
C ILE A 221 39.02 10.26 -13.50
N ASP A 222 39.57 9.78 -14.62
CA ASP A 222 38.82 9.45 -15.84
C ASP A 222 37.89 10.59 -16.31
N ASP A 223 38.44 11.82 -16.40
CA ASP A 223 37.72 13.06 -16.74
C ASP A 223 36.59 13.48 -15.77
N VAL A 224 36.44 12.79 -14.63
CA VAL A 224 35.45 13.13 -13.59
C VAL A 224 36.09 13.94 -12.46
N LYS A 225 35.49 15.10 -12.15
CA LYS A 225 35.90 15.97 -11.03
C LYS A 225 35.46 15.36 -9.68
N VAL A 226 36.41 14.84 -8.90
CA VAL A 226 36.19 14.20 -7.59
C VAL A 226 36.67 15.12 -6.46
N PRO A 227 35.83 15.44 -5.45
CA PRO A 227 36.24 16.25 -4.31
C PRO A 227 37.13 15.48 -3.34
N ILE A 228 38.18 16.15 -2.85
CA ILE A 228 39.06 15.71 -1.77
C ILE A 228 38.57 16.37 -0.49
N LEU A 229 38.23 15.56 0.51
CA LEU A 229 37.74 16.04 1.80
C LEU A 229 38.90 16.54 2.68
N LYS A 230 38.58 17.48 3.56
CA LYS A 230 39.48 17.93 4.64
C LYS A 230 39.98 16.76 5.50
N PRO A 231 41.12 16.94 6.21
CA PRO A 231 41.62 15.96 7.17
C PRO A 231 40.55 15.55 8.19
N LYS A 232 40.59 14.30 8.63
CA LYS A 232 39.58 13.68 9.51
C LYS A 232 39.40 14.42 10.84
N GLU A 233 40.40 15.18 11.24
CA GLU A 233 40.45 16.04 12.43
C GLU A 233 39.52 17.25 12.31
N GLU A 234 39.27 17.73 11.10
CA GLU A 234 38.43 18.89 10.76
C GLU A 234 37.00 18.51 10.37
N LEU A 235 36.69 17.22 10.30
CA LEU A 235 35.37 16.75 9.88
C LEU A 235 34.43 16.51 11.08
N PRO A 236 33.17 16.94 10.99
CA PRO A 236 32.15 16.52 11.95
C PRO A 236 31.94 15.02 11.82
N SER A 237 31.84 14.31 12.94
CA SER A 237 31.55 12.88 12.94
C SER A 237 30.07 12.61 12.63
N TYR A 238 29.79 11.45 12.03
CA TYR A 238 28.42 10.99 11.81
C TYR A 238 27.59 10.95 13.10
N LYS A 239 28.21 10.59 14.24
CA LYS A 239 27.53 10.60 15.55
C LYS A 239 27.08 12.00 15.97
N GLN A 240 27.87 13.03 15.67
CA GLN A 240 27.50 14.43 15.94
C GLN A 240 26.35 14.87 15.03
N PHE A 241 26.41 14.54 13.75
CA PHE A 241 25.33 14.80 12.78
C PHE A 241 24.01 14.13 13.21
N LEU A 242 24.07 12.84 13.57
CA LEU A 242 22.91 12.07 14.04
C LEU A 242 22.33 12.61 15.36
N TYR A 243 23.17 13.00 16.30
CA TYR A 243 22.74 13.58 17.57
C TYR A 243 21.94 14.87 17.35
N TRP A 244 22.45 15.79 16.52
CA TRP A 244 21.78 17.06 16.25
C TRP A 244 20.51 16.89 15.41
N HIS A 245 20.51 15.98 14.42
CA HIS A 245 19.29 15.58 13.74
C HIS A 245 18.23 15.11 14.75
N ASN A 246 18.56 14.18 15.64
CA ASN A 246 17.60 13.62 16.58
C ASN A 246 17.12 14.61 17.65
N LYS A 247 17.93 15.62 17.97
CA LYS A 247 17.58 16.68 18.92
C LYS A 247 16.66 17.74 18.31
N GLU A 248 16.85 18.06 17.04
CA GLU A 248 16.10 19.10 16.31
C GLU A 248 15.01 18.53 15.40
N LYS A 249 14.81 17.20 15.38
CA LYS A 249 13.85 16.55 14.49
C LYS A 249 12.43 17.06 14.75
N ASP A 250 11.78 17.46 13.67
CA ASP A 250 10.34 17.66 13.62
C ASP A 250 9.73 16.50 12.83
N ILE A 251 8.99 15.65 13.55
CA ILE A 251 8.31 14.47 13.00
C ILE A 251 7.37 14.90 11.86
N ARG A 252 6.74 16.07 11.96
CA ARG A 252 5.81 16.57 10.93
C ARG A 252 6.55 16.85 9.62
N ASN A 253 7.72 17.49 9.70
CA ASN A 253 8.53 17.79 8.52
C ASN A 253 9.11 16.52 7.88
N GLU A 254 9.59 15.58 8.70
CA GLU A 254 10.14 14.32 8.19
C GLU A 254 9.11 13.53 7.38
N ILE A 255 7.86 13.45 7.85
CA ILE A 255 6.79 12.74 7.13
C ILE A 255 6.32 13.56 5.92
N THR A 256 6.15 14.89 6.04
CA THR A 256 5.61 15.74 4.94
C THR A 256 6.56 15.83 3.74
N TYR A 257 7.87 15.92 3.95
CA TYR A 257 8.84 16.09 2.85
C TYR A 257 9.26 14.77 2.20
N ARG A 258 9.23 13.66 2.94
CA ARG A 258 9.70 12.34 2.45
C ARG A 258 8.57 11.46 1.95
N ILE A 259 7.33 11.74 2.33
CA ILE A 259 6.14 10.97 1.97
C ILE A 259 5.21 11.89 1.18
N SER A 260 4.80 11.48 -0.02
CA SER A 260 3.88 12.28 -0.84
C SER A 260 2.63 12.63 -0.05
N ALA A 261 2.04 13.81 -0.30
CA ALA A 261 0.81 14.25 0.39
C ALA A 261 -0.29 13.17 0.38
N LYS A 262 -0.40 12.41 -0.72
CA LYS A 262 -1.29 11.25 -0.87
C LYS A 262 -0.98 10.14 0.14
N ARG A 263 0.28 9.72 0.27
CA ARG A 263 0.70 8.63 1.16
C ARG A 263 0.74 9.06 2.63
N TYR A 264 1.03 10.33 2.91
CA TYR A 264 0.92 10.94 4.24
C TYR A 264 -0.52 10.84 4.74
N ALA A 265 -1.47 11.30 3.91
CA ALA A 265 -2.88 11.34 4.28
C ALA A 265 -3.51 9.93 4.38
N GLN A 266 -2.94 8.94 3.70
CA GLN A 266 -3.33 7.52 3.82
C GLN A 266 -2.75 6.82 5.05
N GLN A 267 -1.47 7.05 5.40
CA GLN A 267 -0.74 6.21 6.37
C GLN A 267 -0.43 6.90 7.71
N PHE A 268 -0.36 8.23 7.75
CA PHE A 268 0.17 8.98 8.89
C PHE A 268 -0.78 10.06 9.43
N ARG A 269 -1.98 10.18 8.86
CA ARG A 269 -3.04 11.04 9.39
C ARG A 269 -3.52 10.48 10.73
N PRO A 270 -3.73 11.31 11.76
CA PRO A 270 -4.43 10.87 12.97
C PRO A 270 -5.86 10.45 12.61
N ILE A 271 -6.20 9.18 12.88
CA ILE A 271 -7.53 8.62 12.66
C ILE A 271 -8.39 9.08 13.84
N ILE A 272 -9.06 10.23 13.68
CA ILE A 272 -9.92 10.83 14.72
C ILE A 272 -11.41 10.53 14.44
N GLY A 273 -11.75 10.10 13.21
CA GLY A 273 -13.13 9.82 12.78
C GLY A 273 -13.49 8.33 12.86
N ASN A 274 -14.77 8.06 13.11
CA ASN A 274 -15.35 6.72 13.10
C ASN A 274 -16.17 6.53 11.81
N SER A 275 -15.87 5.51 11.01
CA SER A 275 -16.63 5.21 9.78
C SER A 275 -18.09 4.80 10.05
N THR A 276 -18.41 4.30 11.25
CA THR A 276 -19.81 4.00 11.61
C THR A 276 -20.64 5.25 11.94
N SER A 277 -20.05 6.44 12.07
CA SER A 277 -20.86 7.65 12.35
C SER A 277 -21.70 8.10 11.16
N GLU A 278 -21.37 7.66 9.94
CA GLU A 278 -22.11 8.00 8.71
C GLU A 278 -23.14 6.92 8.33
N ALA A 279 -22.97 5.68 8.79
CA ALA A 279 -23.92 4.59 8.59
C ALA A 279 -24.88 4.49 9.79
N ILE A 280 -26.12 4.96 9.63
CA ILE A 280 -27.09 5.13 10.72
C ILE A 280 -27.66 3.76 11.19
N GLY A 281 -27.67 2.76 10.32
CA GLY A 281 -28.05 1.39 10.62
C GLY A 281 -27.71 0.40 9.49
N PRO A 282 -28.13 -0.87 9.62
CA PRO A 282 -27.99 -1.88 8.57
C PRO A 282 -28.63 -1.44 7.26
N GLY A 283 -27.94 -1.64 6.14
CA GLY A 283 -28.43 -1.27 4.82
C GLY A 283 -28.31 0.21 4.50
N SER A 284 -27.83 1.07 5.41
CA SER A 284 -27.60 2.48 5.09
C SER A 284 -26.51 2.65 4.03
N ILE A 285 -25.35 2.02 4.24
CA ILE A 285 -24.20 2.17 3.33
C ILE A 285 -23.53 0.81 3.13
N TYR A 286 -23.48 0.36 1.88
CA TYR A 286 -22.64 -0.77 1.48
C TYR A 286 -21.34 -0.27 0.88
N GLN A 287 -20.26 -0.93 1.23
CA GLN A 287 -18.94 -0.68 0.66
C GLN A 287 -18.48 -1.91 -0.13
N PHE A 288 -17.95 -1.66 -1.32
CA PHE A 288 -17.35 -2.69 -2.16
C PHE A 288 -15.83 -2.66 -2.01
N ASP A 289 -15.24 -3.83 -2.11
CA ASP A 289 -13.81 -4.00 -2.29
C ASP A 289 -13.55 -5.21 -3.18
N SER A 290 -12.41 -5.19 -3.86
CA SER A 290 -11.97 -6.28 -4.72
C SER A 290 -10.53 -6.66 -4.42
N THR A 291 -10.25 -7.95 -4.33
CA THR A 291 -8.90 -8.46 -4.08
C THR A 291 -8.61 -9.64 -4.97
N VAL A 292 -7.43 -9.64 -5.61
CA VAL A 292 -6.93 -10.82 -6.33
C VAL A 292 -6.47 -11.86 -5.32
N ALA A 293 -7.16 -13.00 -5.26
CA ALA A 293 -6.84 -14.06 -4.31
C ALA A 293 -5.43 -14.62 -4.56
N ASP A 294 -4.72 -14.97 -3.49
CA ASP A 294 -3.37 -15.52 -3.52
C ASP A 294 -3.38 -17.03 -3.80
N VAL A 295 -4.16 -17.48 -4.78
CA VAL A 295 -4.28 -18.90 -5.16
C VAL A 295 -4.45 -19.04 -6.67
N TYR A 296 -3.71 -19.97 -7.27
CA TYR A 296 -3.91 -20.37 -8.66
C TYR A 296 -5.00 -21.44 -8.74
N LEU A 297 -5.92 -21.25 -9.69
CA LEU A 297 -7.01 -22.17 -9.98
C LEU A 297 -6.80 -22.91 -11.30
N VAL A 298 -7.52 -24.01 -11.47
CA VAL A 298 -7.61 -24.79 -12.71
C VAL A 298 -8.96 -24.61 -13.38
N SER A 299 -9.04 -24.90 -14.68
CA SER A 299 -10.30 -24.86 -15.42
C SER A 299 -11.26 -25.94 -14.95
N SER A 300 -12.55 -25.61 -14.87
CA SER A 300 -13.62 -26.58 -14.63
C SER A 300 -13.80 -27.56 -15.80
N MET A 301 -13.44 -27.14 -17.03
CA MET A 301 -13.50 -27.98 -18.23
C MET A 301 -12.32 -28.94 -18.32
N ASN A 302 -11.14 -28.51 -17.87
CA ASN A 302 -9.93 -29.33 -17.88
C ASN A 302 -9.04 -28.99 -16.68
N ARG A 303 -8.93 -29.94 -15.75
CA ARG A 303 -8.16 -29.78 -14.51
C ARG A 303 -6.65 -29.62 -14.74
N ASN A 304 -6.14 -29.93 -15.93
CA ASN A 304 -4.73 -29.73 -16.28
C ASN A 304 -4.44 -28.29 -16.73
N TRP A 305 -5.46 -27.46 -16.97
CA TRP A 305 -5.28 -26.08 -17.41
C TRP A 305 -5.33 -25.14 -16.23
N ILE A 306 -4.19 -24.53 -15.90
CA ILE A 306 -4.10 -23.46 -14.90
C ILE A 306 -4.68 -22.19 -15.53
N VAL A 307 -5.74 -21.66 -14.94
CA VAL A 307 -6.47 -20.48 -15.45
C VAL A 307 -6.04 -19.18 -14.77
N GLY A 308 -5.22 -19.27 -13.73
CA GLY A 308 -4.68 -18.11 -13.02
C GLY A 308 -5.39 -17.84 -11.70
N ARG A 309 -5.36 -16.58 -11.27
CA ARG A 309 -5.82 -16.15 -9.95
C ARG A 309 -7.18 -15.46 -10.05
N PRO A 310 -8.18 -15.84 -9.24
CA PRO A 310 -9.47 -15.18 -9.25
C PRO A 310 -9.41 -13.84 -8.50
N CYS A 311 -10.28 -12.92 -8.87
CA CYS A 311 -10.64 -11.74 -8.10
C CYS A 311 -11.90 -12.03 -7.27
N VAL A 312 -11.86 -11.64 -6.01
CA VAL A 312 -12.99 -11.74 -5.07
C VAL A 312 -13.51 -10.34 -4.80
N TYR A 313 -14.79 -10.14 -5.08
CA TYR A 313 -15.54 -8.93 -4.77
C TYR A 313 -16.44 -9.20 -3.58
N VAL A 314 -16.45 -8.30 -2.61
CA VAL A 314 -17.31 -8.41 -1.43
C VAL A 314 -18.05 -7.09 -1.22
N ALA A 315 -19.35 -7.21 -0.96
CA ALA A 315 -20.19 -6.13 -0.48
C ALA A 315 -20.30 -6.24 1.06
N ILE A 316 -19.95 -5.17 1.76
CA ILE A 316 -19.94 -5.13 3.22
C ILE A 316 -20.85 -4.01 3.72
N ASP A 317 -21.71 -4.34 4.67
CA ASP A 317 -22.48 -3.34 5.40
C ASP A 317 -21.58 -2.57 6.38
N VAL A 318 -21.53 -1.25 6.23
CA VAL A 318 -20.59 -0.41 6.98
C VAL A 318 -20.95 -0.34 8.46
N PHE A 319 -22.24 -0.41 8.81
CA PHE A 319 -22.71 -0.33 10.19
C PHE A 319 -22.33 -1.59 11.00
N SER A 320 -22.64 -2.77 10.48
CA SER A 320 -22.48 -4.06 11.17
C SER A 320 -21.18 -4.78 10.87
N ARG A 321 -20.49 -4.40 9.79
CA ARG A 321 -19.37 -5.14 9.17
C ARG A 321 -19.76 -6.52 8.64
N MET A 322 -21.06 -6.78 8.50
CA MET A 322 -21.58 -8.01 7.92
C MET A 322 -21.30 -8.02 6.42
N ILE A 323 -20.80 -9.15 5.93
CA ILE A 323 -20.66 -9.37 4.49
C ILE A 323 -22.05 -9.69 3.98
N VAL A 324 -22.58 -8.83 3.12
CA VAL A 324 -23.95 -8.93 2.61
C VAL A 324 -24.00 -9.57 1.22
N GLY A 325 -22.90 -9.55 0.46
CA GLY A 325 -22.79 -10.20 -0.84
C GLY A 325 -21.35 -10.51 -1.24
N ILE A 326 -21.17 -11.50 -2.12
CA ILE A 326 -19.87 -11.95 -2.62
C ILE A 326 -19.95 -12.32 -4.11
N TYR A 327 -18.86 -12.12 -4.83
CA TYR A 327 -18.64 -12.65 -6.17
C TYR A 327 -17.18 -13.09 -6.35
N CYS A 328 -16.96 -14.23 -7.00
CA CYS A 328 -15.63 -14.75 -7.33
C CYS A 328 -15.56 -14.99 -8.85
N GLY A 329 -14.60 -14.38 -9.53
CA GLY A 329 -14.42 -14.52 -10.97
C GLY A 329 -13.00 -14.18 -11.42
N PHE A 330 -12.70 -14.24 -12.72
CA PHE A 330 -11.37 -13.88 -13.25
C PHE A 330 -11.26 -12.42 -13.68
N GLU A 331 -12.38 -11.70 -13.74
CA GLU A 331 -12.45 -10.28 -14.05
C GLU A 331 -11.95 -9.43 -12.86
N SER A 332 -10.75 -8.84 -12.95
CA SER A 332 -10.18 -8.00 -11.88
C SER A 332 -10.41 -6.52 -12.10
N GLY A 333 -10.78 -5.78 -11.05
CA GLY A 333 -10.95 -4.32 -11.09
C GLY A 333 -12.09 -3.85 -12.02
N SER A 334 -13.11 -4.67 -12.23
CA SER A 334 -14.21 -4.38 -13.15
C SER A 334 -15.50 -4.05 -12.41
N TRP A 335 -16.23 -3.07 -12.95
CA TRP A 335 -17.60 -2.74 -12.56
C TRP A 335 -18.50 -3.98 -12.48
N LEU A 336 -18.33 -4.89 -13.45
CA LEU A 336 -19.10 -6.13 -13.54
C LEU A 336 -18.96 -6.98 -12.26
N GLY A 337 -17.76 -7.07 -11.69
CA GLY A 337 -17.54 -7.83 -10.45
C GLY A 337 -18.27 -7.23 -9.25
N ALA A 338 -18.21 -5.90 -9.10
CA ALA A 338 -18.94 -5.19 -8.05
C ALA A 338 -20.46 -5.35 -8.20
N MET A 339 -20.98 -5.27 -9.44
CA MET A 339 -22.41 -5.47 -9.71
C MET A 339 -22.87 -6.89 -9.39
N ASN A 340 -22.05 -7.91 -9.64
CA ASN A 340 -22.41 -9.27 -9.25
C ASN A 340 -22.44 -9.44 -7.73
N ALA A 341 -21.51 -8.80 -7.00
CA ALA A 341 -21.56 -8.80 -5.55
C ALA A 341 -22.81 -8.06 -5.02
N LEU A 342 -23.24 -6.98 -5.69
CA LEU A 342 -24.48 -6.27 -5.38
C LEU A 342 -25.72 -7.11 -5.69
N ALA A 343 -25.78 -7.77 -6.85
CA ALA A 343 -26.84 -8.70 -7.21
C ALA A 343 -26.94 -9.84 -6.20
N ASN A 344 -25.80 -10.41 -5.83
CA ASN A 344 -25.73 -11.42 -4.80
C ASN A 344 -26.22 -10.87 -3.46
N SER A 345 -25.93 -9.61 -3.11
CA SER A 345 -26.40 -9.03 -1.85
C SER A 345 -27.92 -9.03 -1.72
N THR A 346 -28.65 -8.85 -2.83
CA THR A 346 -30.12 -8.92 -2.86
C THR A 346 -30.71 -10.31 -3.08
N ALA A 347 -29.88 -11.31 -3.37
CA ALA A 347 -30.33 -12.67 -3.64
C ALA A 347 -30.66 -13.45 -2.36
N ASP A 348 -31.52 -14.45 -2.49
CA ASP A 348 -31.79 -15.43 -1.43
C ASP A 348 -30.50 -16.23 -1.13
N LYS A 349 -29.96 -16.05 0.09
CA LYS A 349 -28.71 -16.68 0.49
C LYS A 349 -28.83 -18.17 0.72
N VAL A 350 -30.02 -18.68 1.05
CA VAL A 350 -30.27 -20.12 1.19
C VAL A 350 -30.20 -20.76 -0.17
N ALA A 351 -30.90 -20.20 -1.17
CA ALA A 351 -30.86 -20.68 -2.54
C ALA A 351 -29.44 -20.58 -3.14
N TYR A 352 -28.79 -19.42 -2.97
CA TYR A 352 -27.42 -19.19 -3.44
C TYR A 352 -26.43 -20.18 -2.84
N CYS A 353 -26.45 -20.42 -1.52
CA CYS A 353 -25.54 -21.40 -0.89
C CYS A 353 -25.81 -22.83 -1.37
N ALA A 354 -27.07 -23.18 -1.65
CA ALA A 354 -27.44 -24.50 -2.17
C ALA A 354 -26.84 -24.80 -3.55
N GLU A 355 -26.66 -23.79 -4.43
CA GLU A 355 -25.96 -23.93 -5.72
C GLU A 355 -24.50 -24.40 -5.57
N TYR A 356 -23.92 -24.14 -4.39
CA TYR A 356 -22.57 -24.54 -4.02
C TYR A 356 -22.57 -25.75 -3.06
N GLY A 357 -23.71 -26.43 -2.87
CA GLY A 357 -23.83 -27.59 -2.00
C GLY A 357 -23.64 -27.27 -0.51
N ILE A 358 -23.97 -26.04 -0.09
CA ILE A 358 -23.88 -25.58 1.29
C ILE A 358 -25.30 -25.34 1.81
N THR A 359 -25.69 -26.04 2.86
CA THR A 359 -26.99 -25.86 3.53
C THR A 359 -26.83 -24.89 4.70
N ILE A 360 -27.67 -23.85 4.72
CA ILE A 360 -27.76 -22.86 5.81
C ILE A 360 -29.22 -22.59 6.15
N ASN A 361 -29.47 -22.03 7.34
CA ASN A 361 -30.76 -21.44 7.67
C ASN A 361 -30.79 -19.97 7.21
N ASN A 362 -31.99 -19.38 7.07
CA ASN A 362 -32.12 -17.98 6.67
C ASN A 362 -31.35 -17.04 7.62
N GLU A 363 -31.41 -17.31 8.93
CA GLU A 363 -30.76 -16.51 9.98
C GLU A 363 -29.23 -16.49 9.89
N ASP A 364 -28.61 -17.46 9.23
CA ASP A 364 -27.15 -17.52 9.09
C ASP A 364 -26.62 -16.44 8.13
N TRP A 365 -27.48 -15.91 7.25
CA TRP A 365 -27.13 -14.87 6.27
C TRP A 365 -28.36 -14.07 5.76
N ASP A 366 -29.18 -13.53 6.67
CA ASP A 366 -30.39 -12.77 6.32
C ASP A 366 -30.08 -11.33 5.88
N THR A 367 -29.59 -11.17 4.65
CA THR A 367 -29.15 -9.87 4.11
C THR A 367 -29.67 -9.57 2.71
N ALA A 368 -30.78 -10.19 2.28
CA ALA A 368 -31.35 -10.06 0.94
C ALA A 368 -32.05 -8.70 0.69
N TYR A 369 -31.30 -7.61 0.84
CA TYR A 369 -31.81 -6.24 0.82
C TYR A 369 -30.94 -5.30 -0.02
N LEU A 370 -31.56 -4.22 -0.51
CA LEU A 370 -30.91 -3.13 -1.22
C LEU A 370 -30.37 -2.09 -0.23
N PRO A 371 -29.15 -1.57 -0.44
CA PRO A 371 -28.64 -0.47 0.35
C PRO A 371 -29.31 0.86 -0.02
N GLU A 372 -29.30 1.83 0.90
CA GLU A 372 -29.66 3.22 0.59
C GLU A 372 -28.56 3.90 -0.22
N ALA A 373 -27.30 3.63 0.11
CA ALA A 373 -26.15 4.16 -0.60
C ALA A 373 -25.02 3.13 -0.76
N ILE A 374 -24.25 3.30 -1.83
CA ILE A 374 -23.02 2.57 -2.09
C ILE A 374 -21.85 3.54 -2.00
N LEU A 375 -20.85 3.16 -1.22
CA LEU A 375 -19.57 3.85 -1.19
C LEU A 375 -18.64 3.25 -2.25
N ALA A 376 -18.25 4.07 -3.23
CA ALA A 376 -17.34 3.69 -4.29
C ALA A 376 -16.12 4.61 -4.35
N ASP A 377 -14.98 4.05 -4.75
CA ASP A 377 -13.79 4.85 -5.06
C ASP A 377 -13.93 5.47 -6.46
N ARG A 378 -13.57 6.76 -6.58
CA ARG A 378 -13.88 7.63 -7.74
C ARG A 378 -13.42 7.10 -9.12
N GLY A 379 -12.56 6.09 -9.18
CA GLY A 379 -12.06 5.52 -10.44
C GLY A 379 -12.84 4.32 -10.97
N GLU A 380 -13.65 3.66 -10.14
CA GLU A 380 -14.33 2.39 -10.52
C GLU A 380 -15.80 2.60 -10.92
N MET A 381 -16.40 3.74 -10.54
CA MET A 381 -17.84 4.00 -10.69
C MET A 381 -18.12 5.33 -11.40
N GLU A 382 -17.68 5.45 -12.66
CA GLU A 382 -18.01 6.57 -13.55
C GLU A 382 -18.81 6.10 -14.78
N GLY A 383 -19.79 6.90 -15.21
CA GLY A 383 -20.55 6.72 -16.47
C GLY A 383 -22.01 6.29 -16.30
N LYS A 384 -22.63 5.86 -17.41
CA LYS A 384 -24.07 5.48 -17.52
C LYS A 384 -24.52 4.40 -16.53
N ASN A 385 -23.61 3.56 -16.07
CA ASN A 385 -23.96 2.48 -15.14
C ASN A 385 -24.27 2.99 -13.73
N ALA A 386 -23.69 4.14 -13.33
CA ALA A 386 -24.00 4.81 -12.07
C ALA A 386 -25.43 5.38 -12.07
N GLU A 387 -25.87 5.93 -13.21
CA GLU A 387 -27.23 6.46 -13.40
C GLU A 387 -28.28 5.35 -13.25
N ASN A 388 -28.04 4.16 -13.82
CA ASN A 388 -28.97 3.02 -13.68
C ASN A 388 -29.20 2.58 -12.23
N LEU A 389 -28.18 2.66 -11.36
CA LEU A 389 -28.32 2.34 -9.94
C LEU A 389 -29.16 3.38 -9.20
N VAL A 390 -28.94 4.66 -9.50
CA VAL A 390 -29.63 5.78 -8.86
C VAL A 390 -31.09 5.82 -9.30
N ASP A 391 -31.34 5.80 -10.61
CA ASP A 391 -32.68 5.99 -11.18
C ASP A 391 -33.51 4.70 -11.13
N GLY A 392 -32.87 3.54 -11.35
CA GLY A 392 -33.57 2.25 -11.43
C GLY A 392 -33.80 1.56 -10.09
N LEU A 393 -32.85 1.68 -9.14
CA LEU A 393 -32.90 1.01 -7.84
C LEU A 393 -32.99 1.99 -6.66
N GLY A 394 -32.91 3.31 -6.91
CA GLY A 394 -32.90 4.31 -5.86
C GLY A 394 -31.69 4.20 -4.94
N ILE A 395 -30.55 3.69 -5.44
CA ILE A 395 -29.33 3.53 -4.66
C ILE A 395 -28.44 4.74 -4.90
N LYS A 396 -28.13 5.50 -3.84
CA LYS A 396 -27.27 6.67 -3.94
C LYS A 396 -25.81 6.25 -4.07
N ILE A 397 -25.04 6.94 -4.90
CA ILE A 397 -23.59 6.72 -4.97
C ILE A 397 -22.89 7.79 -4.15
N MET A 398 -22.19 7.36 -3.10
CA MET A 398 -21.37 8.21 -2.25
C MET A 398 -19.92 8.07 -2.67
N ASN A 399 -19.31 9.19 -3.07
CA ASN A 399 -17.88 9.23 -3.29
C ASN A 399 -17.15 9.26 -1.95
N THR A 400 -16.12 8.42 -1.79
CA THR A 400 -15.19 8.55 -0.68
C THR A 400 -14.61 9.98 -0.67
N PRO A 401 -14.70 10.73 0.44
CA PRO A 401 -13.91 11.92 0.60
C PRO A 401 -12.44 11.52 0.44
N PRO A 402 -11.62 12.28 -0.32
CA PRO A 402 -10.22 11.95 -0.45
C PRO A 402 -9.60 11.81 0.94
N TYR A 403 -8.82 10.74 1.15
CA TYR A 403 -8.07 10.48 2.38
C TYR A 403 -8.87 9.95 3.61
N ARG A 404 -9.94 9.18 3.38
CA ARG A 404 -10.65 8.35 4.39
C ARG A 404 -10.22 6.87 4.33
N ALA A 405 -9.00 6.58 4.79
CA ALA A 405 -8.44 5.22 4.83
C ALA A 405 -9.13 4.28 5.85
N ASP A 406 -9.90 4.83 6.79
CA ASP A 406 -10.71 4.10 7.77
C ASP A 406 -11.73 3.19 7.10
N TRP A 407 -12.34 3.63 6.00
CA TRP A 407 -13.30 2.84 5.23
C TRP A 407 -12.63 1.64 4.54
N LYS A 408 -11.42 1.82 3.99
CA LYS A 408 -10.67 0.69 3.39
C LYS A 408 -10.13 -0.29 4.44
N SER A 409 -9.75 0.19 5.62
CA SER A 409 -9.13 -0.62 6.68
C SER A 409 -10.03 -1.74 7.20
N ILE A 410 -11.35 -1.52 7.23
CA ILE A 410 -12.35 -2.51 7.68
C ILE A 410 -12.34 -3.75 6.77
N VAL A 411 -12.30 -3.50 5.47
CA VAL A 411 -12.45 -4.54 4.45
C VAL A 411 -11.09 -5.23 4.21
N GLU A 412 -10.00 -4.45 4.17
CA GLU A 412 -8.62 -4.97 4.08
C GLU A 412 -8.30 -5.95 5.22
N GLN A 413 -8.77 -5.69 6.45
CA GLN A 413 -8.58 -6.59 7.58
C GLN A 413 -9.38 -7.89 7.46
N ASN A 414 -10.63 -7.85 6.99
CA ASN A 414 -11.48 -9.02 6.80
C ASN A 414 -10.95 -9.95 5.70
N PHE A 415 -10.55 -9.39 4.56
CA PHE A 415 -9.92 -10.17 3.48
C PHE A 415 -8.61 -10.77 3.94
N ARG A 416 -7.79 -10.02 4.69
CA ARG A 416 -6.55 -10.54 5.25
C ARG A 416 -6.80 -11.73 6.19
N LEU A 417 -7.83 -11.67 7.03
CA LEU A 417 -8.18 -12.76 7.95
C LEU A 417 -8.71 -14.00 7.21
N THR A 418 -9.58 -13.81 6.22
CA THR A 418 -10.12 -14.88 5.37
C THR A 418 -9.03 -15.57 4.55
N ASN A 419 -8.18 -14.76 3.91
CA ASN A 419 -7.08 -15.24 3.09
C ASN A 419 -6.02 -15.93 3.98
N LEU A 420 -5.65 -15.38 5.15
CA LEU A 420 -4.71 -16.03 6.07
C LEU A 420 -5.21 -17.35 6.67
N ALA A 421 -6.51 -17.49 6.93
CA ALA A 421 -7.07 -18.72 7.50
C ALA A 421 -7.15 -19.85 6.46
N ALA A 422 -7.54 -19.54 5.23
CA ALA A 422 -7.66 -20.55 4.17
C ALA A 422 -6.32 -20.87 3.48
N LYS A 423 -5.48 -19.86 3.21
CA LYS A 423 -4.25 -19.95 2.41
C LYS A 423 -3.30 -21.11 2.78
N PRO A 424 -3.08 -21.46 4.07
CA PRO A 424 -2.23 -22.60 4.42
C PRO A 424 -2.72 -23.95 3.89
N PHE A 425 -4.02 -24.06 3.61
CA PHE A 425 -4.67 -25.30 3.18
C PHE A 425 -4.97 -25.33 1.67
N LEU A 426 -4.75 -24.22 0.95
CA LEU A 426 -5.08 -24.13 -0.47
C LEU A 426 -3.93 -24.65 -1.35
N PRO A 427 -4.14 -25.73 -2.12
CA PRO A 427 -3.18 -26.17 -3.12
C PRO A 427 -3.11 -25.12 -4.24
N GLY A 428 -1.92 -24.67 -4.60
CA GLY A 428 -1.72 -23.55 -5.53
C GLY A 428 -1.59 -22.17 -4.89
N ALA A 429 -1.52 -22.09 -3.55
CA ALA A 429 -1.37 -20.84 -2.82
C ALA A 429 -0.01 -20.14 -3.10
N VAL A 430 -0.06 -18.82 -3.27
CA VAL A 430 1.15 -17.99 -3.49
C VAL A 430 1.97 -17.91 -2.20
N GLN A 431 3.21 -18.39 -2.23
CA GLN A 431 4.13 -18.26 -1.10
C GLN A 431 4.78 -16.87 -1.08
N ASN A 432 4.58 -16.11 0.01
CA ASN A 432 5.16 -14.78 0.16
C ASN A 432 6.64 -14.90 0.57
N GLY A 433 7.54 -14.19 -0.12
CA GLY A 433 8.95 -14.07 0.27
C GLY A 433 9.94 -14.96 -0.48
N THR A 434 9.48 -15.93 -1.26
CA THR A 434 10.35 -16.69 -2.18
C THR A 434 10.44 -15.93 -3.50
N ASN A 435 11.56 -15.27 -3.75
CA ASN A 435 11.91 -14.89 -5.11
C ASN A 435 11.84 -16.16 -5.97
N PHE A 436 11.04 -16.16 -7.02
CA PHE A 436 10.86 -17.25 -8.00
C PHE A 436 12.19 -17.69 -8.70
N ARG A 437 13.33 -17.14 -8.26
CA ARG A 437 14.68 -17.32 -8.79
C ARG A 437 15.62 -18.05 -7.83
N GLU A 438 15.17 -18.52 -6.67
CA GLU A 438 15.98 -19.44 -5.88
C GLU A 438 15.94 -20.83 -6.53
N ARG A 439 17.09 -21.25 -7.10
CA ARG A 439 17.29 -22.56 -7.72
C ARG A 439 16.84 -23.67 -6.77
N GLY A 440 15.85 -24.46 -7.18
CA GLY A 440 15.33 -25.62 -6.42
C GLY A 440 13.99 -25.42 -5.72
N SER A 441 13.41 -24.21 -5.75
CA SER A 441 12.05 -23.98 -5.25
C SER A 441 10.99 -24.56 -6.19
N ARG A 442 10.04 -25.35 -5.65
CA ARG A 442 8.93 -25.95 -6.39
C ARG A 442 7.96 -24.85 -6.84
N ASP A 443 7.56 -24.85 -8.12
CA ASP A 443 6.60 -23.87 -8.63
C ASP A 443 5.20 -24.17 -8.08
N TYR A 444 4.77 -23.36 -7.11
CA TYR A 444 3.46 -23.49 -6.46
C TYR A 444 2.29 -23.39 -7.44
N ARG A 445 2.47 -22.82 -8.64
CA ARG A 445 1.41 -22.79 -9.67
C ARG A 445 1.02 -24.21 -10.12
N LEU A 446 2.00 -25.12 -10.18
CA LEU A 446 1.79 -26.52 -10.55
C LEU A 446 1.04 -27.30 -9.47
N ASP A 447 0.94 -26.76 -8.27
CA ASP A 447 0.15 -27.35 -7.19
C ASP A 447 -1.33 -26.91 -7.24
N ALA A 448 -1.75 -26.06 -8.19
CA ALA A 448 -3.15 -25.66 -8.37
C ALA A 448 -4.07 -26.85 -8.64
N LYS A 449 -5.18 -26.96 -7.89
CA LYS A 449 -6.15 -28.07 -8.03
C LYS A 449 -7.62 -27.65 -8.01
N LEU A 450 -7.90 -26.50 -7.40
CA LEU A 450 -9.26 -26.01 -7.22
C LEU A 450 -9.74 -25.30 -8.49
N ASP A 451 -11.00 -25.52 -8.87
CA ASP A 451 -11.66 -24.67 -9.86
C ASP A 451 -12.37 -23.48 -9.17
N ILE A 452 -12.99 -22.62 -9.97
CA ILE A 452 -13.70 -21.44 -9.46
C ILE A 452 -14.92 -21.80 -8.58
N HIS A 453 -15.61 -22.92 -8.86
CA HIS A 453 -16.77 -23.34 -8.08
C HIS A 453 -16.35 -23.78 -6.68
N GLN A 454 -15.33 -24.63 -6.60
CA GLN A 454 -14.75 -25.09 -5.34
C GLN A 454 -14.09 -23.97 -4.54
N PHE A 455 -13.42 -23.04 -5.22
CA PHE A 455 -12.90 -21.85 -4.57
C PHE A 455 -14.03 -20.99 -3.99
N THR A 456 -15.13 -20.81 -4.72
CA THR A 456 -16.31 -20.08 -4.24
C THR A 456 -16.95 -20.78 -3.04
N GLN A 457 -17.03 -22.12 -3.01
CA GLN A 457 -17.47 -22.88 -1.83
C GLN A 457 -16.65 -22.53 -0.59
N ILE A 458 -15.33 -22.46 -0.72
CA ILE A 458 -14.43 -22.10 0.39
C ILE A 458 -14.71 -20.67 0.84
N MET A 459 -14.85 -19.74 -0.10
CA MET A 459 -15.12 -18.34 0.21
C MET A 459 -16.47 -18.15 0.92
N ILE A 460 -17.53 -18.85 0.49
CA ILE A 460 -18.83 -18.83 1.18
C ILE A 460 -18.68 -19.30 2.64
N ARG A 461 -17.91 -20.37 2.89
CA ARG A 461 -17.66 -20.84 4.26
C ARG A 461 -16.91 -19.81 5.10
N CYS A 462 -15.95 -19.10 4.51
CA CYS A 462 -15.26 -18.01 5.19
C CYS A 462 -16.20 -16.85 5.51
N VAL A 463 -17.11 -16.50 4.59
CA VAL A 463 -18.14 -15.48 4.82
C VAL A 463 -19.08 -15.89 5.96
N LEU A 464 -19.56 -17.13 5.97
CA LEU A 464 -20.41 -17.65 7.04
C LEU A 464 -19.69 -17.62 8.39
N TYR A 465 -18.41 -18.00 8.45
CA TYR A 465 -17.61 -17.86 9.66
C TYR A 465 -17.48 -16.40 10.10
N HIS A 466 -17.18 -15.50 9.17
CA HIS A 466 -17.06 -14.06 9.46
C HIS A 466 -18.36 -13.52 10.04
N ASN A 467 -19.48 -13.73 9.34
CA ASN A 467 -20.78 -13.19 9.73
C ASN A 467 -21.26 -13.72 11.08
N ASN A 468 -21.04 -15.02 11.34
CA ASN A 468 -21.67 -15.71 12.47
C ASN A 468 -20.77 -15.91 13.69
N GLN A 469 -19.44 -15.89 13.54
CA GLN A 469 -18.50 -16.30 14.60
C GLN A 469 -17.33 -15.34 14.80
N HIS A 470 -17.04 -14.44 13.86
CA HIS A 470 -15.89 -13.57 13.97
C HIS A 470 -16.12 -12.42 14.95
N HIS A 471 -15.25 -12.33 15.96
CA HIS A 471 -15.27 -11.25 16.94
C HIS A 471 -14.50 -10.01 16.45
N LEU A 472 -15.22 -8.91 16.22
CA LEU A 472 -14.70 -7.63 15.76
C LEU A 472 -14.04 -6.84 16.91
N SER A 473 -12.77 -7.14 17.20
CA SER A 473 -12.04 -6.55 18.35
C SER A 473 -11.90 -5.03 18.34
N GLN A 474 -12.02 -4.39 17.17
CA GLN A 474 -11.92 -2.94 16.99
C GLN A 474 -13.27 -2.26 16.71
N TYR A 475 -14.38 -2.99 16.90
CA TYR A 475 -15.72 -2.43 16.72
C TYR A 475 -16.09 -1.51 17.88
N HIS A 476 -16.62 -0.32 17.56
CA HIS A 476 -17.05 0.66 18.55
C HIS A 476 -18.55 0.54 18.74
N LYS A 477 -18.97 -0.15 19.80
CA LYS A 477 -20.38 -0.26 20.18
C LYS A 477 -20.91 1.10 20.63
N ASP A 478 -22.12 1.42 20.20
CA ASP A 478 -22.86 2.56 20.77
C ASP A 478 -23.42 2.24 22.15
N VAL A 479 -23.99 3.26 22.80
CA VAL A 479 -24.54 3.13 24.16
C VAL A 479 -25.65 2.09 24.24
N GLY A 480 -26.52 2.00 23.24
CA GLY A 480 -27.62 1.02 23.21
C GLY A 480 -27.10 -0.41 23.07
N MET A 481 -26.15 -0.65 22.16
CA MET A 481 -25.50 -1.97 22.03
C MET A 481 -24.76 -2.40 23.29
N ILE A 482 -24.19 -1.45 24.03
CA ILE A 482 -23.54 -1.73 25.32
C ILE A 482 -24.58 -2.11 26.37
N GLN A 483 -25.68 -1.36 26.46
CA GLN A 483 -26.77 -1.62 27.40
C GLN A 483 -27.44 -2.98 27.16
N ASP A 484 -27.66 -3.33 25.89
CA ASP A 484 -28.29 -4.58 25.48
C ASP A 484 -27.32 -5.77 25.45
N GLY A 485 -26.05 -5.55 25.81
CA GLY A 485 -25.05 -6.63 25.94
C GLY A 485 -24.67 -7.28 24.61
N ILE A 486 -24.81 -6.58 23.49
CA ILE A 486 -24.64 -7.16 22.16
C ILE A 486 -23.18 -7.62 21.94
N PRO A 487 -22.95 -8.88 21.53
CA PRO A 487 -21.62 -9.37 21.20
C PRO A 487 -21.12 -8.68 19.92
N MET A 488 -19.80 -8.50 19.81
CA MET A 488 -19.18 -7.85 18.64
C MET A 488 -19.03 -8.83 17.47
N ILE A 489 -20.13 -9.47 17.09
CA ILE A 489 -20.25 -10.41 15.97
C ILE A 489 -21.11 -9.75 14.89
N PRO A 490 -20.71 -9.74 13.60
CA PRO A 490 -21.40 -8.98 12.57
C PRO A 490 -22.90 -9.25 12.47
N ARG A 491 -23.33 -10.52 12.48
CA ARG A 491 -24.76 -10.89 12.47
C ARG A 491 -25.52 -10.32 13.66
N GLU A 492 -24.94 -10.36 14.85
CA GLU A 492 -25.59 -9.89 16.08
C GLU A 492 -25.75 -8.37 16.07
N ILE A 493 -24.74 -7.66 15.56
CA ILE A 493 -24.80 -6.21 15.34
C ILE A 493 -25.82 -5.85 14.26
N TRP A 494 -25.87 -6.62 13.16
CA TRP A 494 -26.85 -6.47 12.09
C TRP A 494 -28.28 -6.64 12.64
N ASN A 495 -28.58 -7.76 13.27
CA ASN A 495 -29.90 -8.06 13.83
C ASN A 495 -30.35 -7.01 14.85
N TRP A 496 -29.45 -6.60 15.75
CA TRP A 496 -29.74 -5.51 16.69
C TRP A 496 -30.03 -4.20 15.96
N GLY A 497 -29.25 -3.88 14.93
CA GLY A 497 -29.42 -2.68 14.13
C GLY A 497 -30.75 -2.64 13.38
N VAL A 498 -31.21 -3.77 12.83
CA VAL A 498 -32.48 -3.88 12.10
C VAL A 498 -33.67 -3.55 13.02
N VAL A 499 -33.59 -3.93 14.29
CA VAL A 499 -34.65 -3.68 15.28
C VAL A 499 -34.57 -2.26 15.86
N ASN A 500 -33.36 -1.75 16.13
CA ASN A 500 -33.16 -0.59 17.00
C ASN A 500 -32.71 0.69 16.28
N ARG A 501 -32.33 0.64 15.00
CA ARG A 501 -31.88 1.81 14.24
C ARG A 501 -32.96 2.37 13.32
N ALA A 502 -32.84 3.67 13.05
CA ALA A 502 -33.65 4.34 12.05
C ALA A 502 -33.11 4.01 10.65
N GLY A 503 -33.98 3.52 9.79
CA GLY A 503 -33.66 3.04 8.45
C GLY A 503 -34.59 1.87 8.11
N LYS A 504 -35.02 1.76 6.85
CA LYS A 504 -35.85 0.62 6.42
C LYS A 504 -35.09 -0.14 5.36
N LEU A 505 -34.82 -1.42 5.64
CA LEU A 505 -34.31 -2.34 4.63
C LEU A 505 -35.30 -2.38 3.45
N ARG A 506 -34.77 -2.25 2.24
CA ARG A 506 -35.58 -2.28 1.01
C ARG A 506 -35.38 -3.62 0.33
N SER A 507 -36.45 -4.32 0.02
CA SER A 507 -36.41 -5.50 -0.84
C SER A 507 -36.78 -5.11 -2.27
N ALA A 508 -36.17 -5.76 -3.26
CA ALA A 508 -36.58 -5.69 -4.65
C ALA A 508 -36.59 -7.09 -5.25
N ASN A 509 -37.37 -7.29 -6.31
CA ASN A 509 -37.36 -8.54 -7.05
C ASN A 509 -35.96 -8.76 -7.67
N GLU A 510 -35.41 -9.96 -7.51
CA GLU A 510 -34.05 -10.29 -7.92
C GLU A 510 -33.81 -10.07 -9.42
N ASP A 511 -34.78 -10.41 -10.27
CA ASP A 511 -34.66 -10.23 -11.72
C ASP A 511 -34.67 -8.74 -12.09
N VAL A 512 -35.48 -7.94 -11.39
CA VAL A 512 -35.49 -6.47 -11.58
C VAL A 512 -34.14 -5.87 -11.18
N VAL A 513 -33.55 -6.34 -10.08
CA VAL A 513 -32.21 -5.91 -9.66
C VAL A 513 -31.19 -6.28 -10.74
N LYS A 514 -31.12 -7.56 -11.14
CA LYS A 514 -30.19 -8.03 -12.18
C LYS A 514 -30.32 -7.23 -13.47
N LEU A 515 -31.54 -6.94 -13.92
CA LEU A 515 -31.81 -6.18 -15.15
C LEU A 515 -31.30 -4.72 -15.10
N HIS A 516 -31.27 -4.10 -13.93
CA HIS A 516 -30.69 -2.76 -13.75
C HIS A 516 -29.16 -2.76 -13.60
N LEU A 517 -28.59 -3.90 -13.21
CA LEU A 517 -27.15 -4.10 -13.06
C LEU A 517 -26.47 -4.53 -14.36
N MET A 518 -27.22 -5.10 -15.31
CA MET A 518 -26.72 -5.48 -16.63
C MET A 518 -26.37 -4.25 -17.49
N PRO A 519 -25.30 -4.32 -18.31
CA PRO A 519 -25.03 -3.31 -19.32
C PRO A 519 -26.17 -3.23 -20.35
N THR A 520 -26.37 -2.02 -20.87
CA THR A 520 -27.37 -1.72 -21.90
C THR A 520 -26.72 -1.18 -23.16
N ASP A 521 -27.17 -1.64 -24.32
CA ASP A 521 -26.68 -1.20 -25.63
C ASP A 521 -27.78 -1.28 -26.70
N GLU A 522 -27.53 -0.71 -27.88
CA GLU A 522 -28.47 -0.66 -28.98
C GLU A 522 -28.43 -1.95 -29.84
N ALA A 523 -29.56 -2.65 -29.91
CA ALA A 523 -29.79 -3.72 -30.89
C ALA A 523 -30.60 -3.21 -32.09
N THR A 524 -30.43 -3.84 -33.25
CA THR A 524 -31.19 -3.50 -34.47
C THR A 524 -32.25 -4.54 -34.74
N VAL A 525 -33.51 -4.14 -34.85
CA VAL A 525 -34.59 -5.04 -35.29
C VAL A 525 -34.52 -5.18 -36.80
N THR A 526 -34.39 -6.42 -37.28
CA THR A 526 -34.31 -6.77 -38.71
C THR A 526 -35.38 -7.79 -39.08
N ALA A 527 -35.59 -8.00 -40.38
CA ALA A 527 -36.49 -9.04 -40.87
C ALA A 527 -36.12 -10.47 -40.44
N ARG A 528 -34.86 -10.69 -40.00
CA ARG A 528 -34.34 -11.99 -39.58
C ARG A 528 -34.38 -12.20 -38.06
N GLY A 529 -34.71 -11.17 -37.30
CA GLY A 529 -34.58 -11.18 -35.83
C GLY A 529 -33.98 -9.88 -35.31
N ILE A 530 -33.84 -9.80 -33.99
CA ILE A 530 -33.13 -8.72 -33.31
C ILE A 530 -31.64 -9.00 -33.42
N ARG A 531 -30.91 -8.18 -34.17
CA ARG A 531 -29.45 -8.30 -34.34
C ARG A 531 -28.73 -7.52 -33.26
N PHE A 532 -27.93 -8.21 -32.45
CA PHE A 532 -27.08 -7.62 -31.43
C PHE A 532 -25.70 -8.30 -31.45
N GLN A 533 -24.62 -7.50 -31.55
CA GLN A 533 -23.23 -7.98 -31.59
C GLN A 533 -23.00 -9.14 -32.60
N GLY A 534 -23.61 -9.03 -33.79
CA GLY A 534 -23.51 -10.04 -34.86
C GLY A 534 -24.45 -11.24 -34.73
N VAL A 535 -25.06 -11.46 -33.55
CA VAL A 535 -25.97 -12.57 -33.25
C VAL A 535 -27.44 -12.13 -33.37
N PHE A 536 -28.33 -13.08 -33.63
CA PHE A 536 -29.76 -12.83 -33.79
C PHE A 536 -30.59 -13.48 -32.69
N TYR A 537 -31.57 -12.73 -32.18
CA TYR A 537 -32.44 -13.09 -31.07
C TYR A 537 -33.91 -12.92 -31.45
N SER A 538 -34.78 -13.60 -30.70
CA SER A 538 -36.23 -13.48 -30.82
C SER A 538 -36.94 -13.81 -29.52
N SER A 539 -38.18 -13.37 -29.40
CA SER A 539 -39.09 -13.74 -28.32
C SER A 539 -40.48 -14.01 -28.88
N SER A 540 -41.33 -14.64 -28.07
CA SER A 540 -42.73 -14.82 -28.44
C SER A 540 -43.47 -13.50 -28.60
N ILE A 541 -43.08 -12.44 -27.88
CA ILE A 541 -43.73 -11.12 -27.95
C ILE A 541 -43.35 -10.44 -29.27
N CYS A 542 -42.06 -10.48 -29.64
CA CYS A 542 -41.58 -9.94 -30.92
C CYS A 542 -42.31 -10.54 -32.13
N LEU A 543 -42.61 -11.84 -32.06
CA LEU A 543 -43.37 -12.56 -33.09
C LEU A 543 -44.85 -12.14 -33.10
N LYS A 544 -45.49 -12.06 -31.93
CA LYS A 544 -46.89 -11.60 -31.80
C LYS A 544 -47.09 -10.18 -32.34
N ASP A 545 -46.15 -9.28 -32.05
CA ASP A 545 -46.19 -7.88 -32.47
C ASP A 545 -45.76 -7.65 -33.93
N ARG A 546 -45.45 -8.75 -34.64
CA ARG A 546 -45.00 -8.78 -36.03
C ARG A 546 -43.82 -7.85 -36.28
N MET A 547 -42.89 -7.77 -35.31
CA MET A 547 -41.74 -6.86 -35.38
C MET A 547 -40.87 -7.16 -36.60
N PHE A 548 -40.61 -8.43 -36.90
CA PHE A 548 -39.76 -8.81 -38.02
C PHE A 548 -40.43 -8.61 -39.39
N GLU A 549 -41.76 -8.68 -39.47
CA GLU A 549 -42.50 -8.33 -40.69
C GLU A 549 -42.40 -6.83 -40.98
N LYS A 550 -42.63 -5.98 -39.96
CA LYS A 550 -42.46 -4.52 -40.07
C LYS A 550 -41.02 -4.16 -40.46
N ALA A 551 -40.04 -4.88 -39.92
CA ALA A 551 -38.63 -4.68 -40.21
C ALA A 551 -38.21 -5.04 -41.64
N ARG A 552 -39.06 -5.71 -42.44
CA ARG A 552 -38.84 -5.87 -43.89
C ARG A 552 -38.98 -4.55 -44.65
N GLN A 553 -39.82 -3.63 -44.15
CA GLN A 553 -40.02 -2.32 -44.76
C GLN A 553 -38.99 -1.31 -44.24
N LYS A 554 -38.76 -1.29 -42.93
CA LYS A 554 -37.81 -0.37 -42.29
C LYS A 554 -37.26 -0.96 -40.99
N THR A 555 -35.94 -1.03 -40.87
CA THR A 555 -35.27 -1.43 -39.64
C THR A 555 -35.21 -0.26 -38.63
N TRP A 556 -35.18 -0.57 -37.34
CA TRP A 556 -35.03 0.42 -36.28
C TRP A 556 -34.17 -0.14 -35.14
N LYS A 557 -33.75 0.75 -34.24
CA LYS A 557 -32.96 0.41 -33.07
C LYS A 557 -33.81 0.33 -31.82
N ILE A 558 -33.44 -0.57 -30.92
CA ILE A 558 -34.03 -0.73 -29.59
C ILE A 558 -32.92 -0.87 -28.55
N GLN A 559 -33.18 -0.43 -27.32
CA GLN A 559 -32.27 -0.65 -26.19
C GLN A 559 -32.47 -2.05 -25.63
N VAL A 560 -31.38 -2.77 -25.39
CA VAL A 560 -31.38 -4.11 -24.79
C VAL A 560 -30.41 -4.16 -23.63
N ALA A 561 -30.79 -4.88 -22.58
CA ALA A 561 -29.89 -5.28 -21.50
C ALA A 561 -29.37 -6.70 -21.78
N TYR A 562 -28.11 -6.98 -21.43
CA TYR A 562 -27.47 -8.27 -21.70
C TYR A 562 -26.43 -8.60 -20.64
N ASP A 563 -26.08 -9.88 -20.49
CA ASP A 563 -24.94 -10.32 -19.67
C ASP A 563 -23.75 -10.64 -20.59
N PRO A 564 -22.65 -9.88 -20.57
CA PRO A 564 -21.49 -10.13 -21.42
C PRO A 564 -20.91 -11.53 -21.26
N ARG A 565 -21.11 -12.19 -20.10
CA ARG A 565 -20.62 -13.54 -19.83
C ARG A 565 -21.49 -14.63 -20.45
N ASN A 566 -22.74 -14.30 -20.80
CA ASN A 566 -23.67 -15.23 -21.40
C ASN A 566 -24.59 -14.51 -22.39
N MET A 567 -24.23 -14.64 -23.67
CA MET A 567 -24.98 -14.07 -24.79
C MET A 567 -26.13 -14.96 -25.27
N ASP A 568 -26.60 -15.93 -24.49
CA ASP A 568 -27.78 -16.73 -24.83
C ASP A 568 -29.08 -15.91 -24.83
N TYR A 569 -29.11 -14.84 -24.04
CA TYR A 569 -30.29 -14.03 -23.79
C TYR A 569 -29.99 -12.54 -23.87
N ILE A 570 -30.95 -11.80 -24.42
CA ILE A 570 -31.03 -10.34 -24.28
C ILE A 570 -32.40 -9.96 -23.75
N TYR A 571 -32.48 -8.83 -23.07
CA TYR A 571 -33.70 -8.39 -22.39
C TYR A 571 -34.13 -7.02 -22.91
N ILE A 572 -35.39 -6.89 -23.30
CA ILE A 572 -35.99 -5.63 -23.73
C ILE A 572 -36.88 -5.13 -22.61
N LYS A 573 -36.65 -3.90 -22.13
CA LYS A 573 -37.53 -3.26 -21.14
C LYS A 573 -38.78 -2.72 -21.84
N ASN A 574 -39.96 -2.96 -21.28
CA ASN A 574 -41.19 -2.34 -21.78
C ASN A 574 -41.18 -0.82 -21.57
N GLN A 575 -41.93 -0.09 -22.39
CA GLN A 575 -42.01 1.37 -22.33
C GLN A 575 -42.61 1.89 -21.01
N ASP A 576 -43.47 1.10 -20.37
CA ASP A 576 -44.07 1.40 -19.06
C ASP A 576 -43.13 1.07 -17.88
N GLY A 577 -41.99 0.42 -18.15
CA GLY A 577 -41.00 0.03 -17.14
C GLY A 577 -41.44 -1.10 -16.20
N THR A 578 -42.60 -1.71 -16.42
CA THR A 578 -43.19 -2.70 -15.48
C THR A 578 -42.85 -4.15 -15.78
N ALA A 579 -42.43 -4.43 -17.02
CA ALA A 579 -42.09 -5.77 -17.48
C ALA A 579 -40.91 -5.73 -18.45
N TYR A 580 -40.33 -6.91 -18.68
CA TYR A 580 -39.28 -7.12 -19.65
C TYR A 580 -39.59 -8.33 -20.54
N ASP A 581 -39.12 -8.27 -21.77
CA ASP A 581 -39.20 -9.37 -22.72
C ASP A 581 -37.84 -10.07 -22.81
N LYS A 582 -37.82 -11.36 -22.43
CA LYS A 582 -36.63 -12.21 -22.53
C LYS A 582 -36.53 -12.77 -23.94
N CYS A 583 -35.60 -12.23 -24.71
CA CYS A 583 -35.29 -12.71 -26.05
C CYS A 583 -34.21 -13.78 -25.98
N THR A 584 -34.46 -14.91 -26.63
CA THR A 584 -33.52 -16.02 -26.74
C THR A 584 -32.78 -15.97 -28.07
N MET A 585 -31.52 -16.40 -28.07
CA MET A 585 -30.76 -16.62 -29.30
C MET A 585 -31.52 -17.54 -30.26
N LEU A 586 -31.54 -17.20 -31.55
CA LEU A 586 -32.20 -18.01 -32.57
C LEU A 586 -31.47 -19.34 -32.79
N GLU A 587 -32.22 -20.39 -33.07
CA GLU A 587 -31.71 -21.78 -33.12
C GLU A 587 -30.60 -22.02 -34.16
N TYR A 588 -30.61 -21.29 -35.29
CA TYR A 588 -29.55 -21.40 -36.29
C TYR A 588 -28.23 -20.71 -35.89
N GLN A 589 -28.19 -20.04 -34.73
CA GLN A 589 -27.02 -19.37 -34.17
C GLN A 589 -26.34 -20.21 -33.06
N THR A 590 -26.68 -21.50 -32.94
CA THR A 590 -26.20 -22.40 -31.87
C THR A 590 -24.68 -22.47 -31.69
N ALA A 591 -23.89 -22.12 -32.71
CA ALA A 591 -22.44 -21.99 -32.60
C ALA A 591 -21.98 -21.02 -31.50
N PHE A 592 -22.81 -20.02 -31.16
CA PHE A 592 -22.52 -18.99 -30.16
C PHE A 592 -23.18 -19.25 -28.80
N LYS A 593 -23.86 -20.39 -28.63
CA LYS A 593 -24.53 -20.73 -27.38
C LYS A 593 -23.52 -20.92 -26.25
N HIS A 594 -23.82 -20.39 -25.07
CA HIS A 594 -22.98 -20.41 -23.87
C HIS A 594 -21.61 -19.74 -24.05
N ARG A 595 -21.50 -18.79 -24.98
CA ARG A 595 -20.29 -18.00 -25.21
C ARG A 595 -20.40 -16.61 -24.59
N ALA A 596 -19.24 -16.12 -24.13
CA ALA A 596 -19.10 -14.73 -23.71
C ALA A 596 -19.03 -13.81 -24.94
N LEU A 597 -19.32 -12.53 -24.74
CA LEU A 597 -19.34 -11.52 -25.79
C LEU A 597 -17.97 -11.40 -26.47
N GLU A 598 -16.88 -11.46 -25.71
CA GLU A 598 -15.52 -11.32 -26.19
C GLU A 598 -15.15 -12.45 -27.17
N GLU A 599 -15.58 -13.68 -26.89
CA GLU A 599 -15.38 -14.84 -27.78
C GLU A 599 -16.13 -14.64 -29.11
N ILE A 600 -17.35 -14.12 -29.05
CA ILE A 600 -18.19 -13.86 -30.23
C ILE A 600 -17.59 -12.73 -31.08
N GLN A 601 -17.14 -11.64 -30.44
CA GLN A 601 -16.50 -10.52 -31.12
C GLN A 601 -15.20 -10.95 -31.81
N TYR A 602 -14.37 -11.73 -31.13
CA TYR A 602 -13.15 -12.29 -31.71
C TYR A 602 -13.44 -13.13 -32.96
N TYR A 603 -14.45 -14.02 -32.91
CA TYR A 603 -14.85 -14.80 -34.07
C TYR A 603 -15.24 -13.92 -35.27
N PHE A 604 -16.06 -12.89 -35.05
CA PHE A 604 -16.50 -12.00 -36.14
C PHE A 604 -15.37 -11.13 -36.70
N GLU A 605 -14.40 -10.73 -35.87
CA GLU A 605 -13.20 -10.02 -36.32
C GLU A 605 -12.30 -10.88 -37.20
N GLU A 606 -12.06 -12.13 -36.80
CA GLU A 606 -11.33 -13.12 -37.60
C GLU A 606 -12.00 -13.38 -38.96
N GLU A 607 -13.31 -13.60 -38.96
CA GLU A 607 -14.07 -13.82 -40.21
C GLU A 607 -14.05 -12.59 -41.13
N LYS A 608 -14.09 -11.39 -40.55
CA LYS A 608 -13.96 -10.15 -41.33
C LYS A 608 -12.58 -10.07 -42.00
N GLN A 609 -11.49 -10.38 -41.29
CA GLN A 609 -10.15 -10.38 -41.87
C GLN A 609 -10.00 -11.41 -43.01
N LYS A 610 -10.56 -12.61 -42.84
CA LYS A 610 -10.57 -13.64 -43.90
C LYS A 610 -11.35 -13.17 -45.12
N LYS A 611 -12.53 -12.58 -44.91
CA LYS A 611 -13.37 -12.03 -45.99
C LYS A 611 -12.64 -10.94 -46.76
N ASP A 612 -12.01 -9.99 -46.07
CA ASP A 612 -11.23 -8.92 -46.70
C ASP A 612 -10.06 -9.48 -47.55
N LYS A 613 -9.42 -10.57 -47.11
CA LYS A 613 -8.39 -11.26 -47.89
C LYS A 613 -8.95 -11.95 -49.13
N ILE A 614 -10.07 -12.66 -49.00
CA ILE A 614 -10.74 -13.35 -50.11
C ILE A 614 -11.26 -12.35 -51.14
N GLU A 615 -11.89 -11.25 -50.70
CA GLU A 615 -12.39 -10.21 -51.62
C GLU A 615 -11.26 -9.60 -52.44
N ARG A 616 -10.07 -9.36 -51.85
CA ARG A 616 -8.89 -8.91 -52.60
C ARG A 616 -8.46 -9.93 -53.66
N GLN A 617 -8.44 -11.21 -53.32
CA GLN A 617 -8.12 -12.28 -54.27
C GLN A 617 -9.15 -12.39 -55.40
N GLU A 618 -10.44 -12.26 -55.07
CA GLU A 618 -11.52 -12.28 -56.06
C GLU A 618 -11.43 -11.07 -57.00
N THR A 619 -11.18 -9.86 -56.46
CA THR A 619 -10.95 -8.66 -57.28
C THR A 619 -9.73 -8.84 -58.19
N GLN A 620 -8.62 -9.38 -57.68
CA GLN A 620 -7.42 -9.66 -58.47
C GLN A 620 -7.72 -10.67 -59.59
N GLY A 621 -8.40 -11.77 -59.29
CA GLY A 621 -8.81 -12.77 -60.28
C GLY A 621 -9.75 -12.20 -61.35
N LYS A 622 -10.66 -11.28 -60.98
CA LYS A 622 -11.51 -10.56 -61.94
C LYS A 622 -10.68 -9.66 -62.87
N VAL A 623 -9.67 -8.96 -62.35
CA VAL A 623 -8.78 -8.11 -63.15
C VAL A 623 -7.96 -8.96 -64.12
N GLU A 624 -7.38 -10.06 -63.66
CA GLU A 624 -6.63 -11.00 -64.50
C GLU A 624 -7.50 -11.57 -65.62
N LEU A 625 -8.72 -12.01 -65.30
CA LEU A 625 -9.69 -12.47 -66.28
C LEU A 625 -10.00 -11.39 -67.33
N ILE A 626 -10.24 -10.15 -66.89
CA ILE A 626 -10.51 -9.02 -67.80
C ILE A 626 -9.31 -8.80 -68.73
N SER A 627 -8.08 -8.79 -68.20
CA SER A 627 -6.87 -8.62 -69.01
C SER A 627 -6.65 -9.77 -70.00
N GLN A 628 -6.88 -11.02 -69.60
CA GLN A 628 -6.81 -12.18 -70.50
C GLN A 628 -7.86 -12.09 -71.61
N ILE A 629 -9.11 -11.72 -71.29
CA ILE A 629 -10.15 -11.49 -72.28
C ILE A 629 -9.75 -10.37 -73.25
N GLN A 630 -9.22 -9.25 -72.73
CA GLN A 630 -8.75 -8.13 -73.56
C GLN A 630 -7.60 -8.52 -74.49
N ASP A 631 -6.66 -9.34 -74.02
CA ASP A 631 -5.55 -9.84 -74.85
C ASP A 631 -6.05 -10.78 -75.97
N ILE A 632 -7.00 -11.68 -75.66
CA ILE A 632 -7.65 -12.54 -76.65
C ILE A 632 -8.36 -11.68 -77.71
N VAL A 633 -9.15 -10.68 -77.28
CA VAL A 633 -9.84 -9.76 -78.19
C VAL A 633 -8.84 -8.98 -79.05
N LYS A 634 -7.75 -8.47 -78.48
CA LYS A 634 -6.71 -7.73 -79.21
C LYS A 634 -5.98 -8.60 -80.24
N LYS A 635 -5.72 -9.87 -79.92
CA LYS A 635 -5.15 -10.85 -80.87
C LYS A 635 -6.13 -11.13 -81.99
N ALA A 636 -7.41 -11.35 -81.67
CA ALA A 636 -8.46 -11.54 -82.67
C ALA A 636 -8.62 -10.31 -83.57
N ASP A 637 -8.59 -9.09 -83.02
CA ASP A 637 -8.63 -7.84 -83.79
C ASP A 637 -7.41 -7.70 -84.71
N SER A 638 -6.21 -8.03 -84.22
CA SER A 638 -4.97 -8.02 -85.04
C SER A 638 -5.03 -9.03 -86.19
N LEU A 639 -5.50 -10.26 -85.94
CA LEU A 639 -5.68 -11.29 -86.97
C LEU A 639 -6.73 -10.85 -87.98
N HIS A 640 -7.86 -10.31 -87.51
CA HIS A 640 -8.90 -9.78 -88.38
C HIS A 640 -8.38 -8.64 -89.26
N GLN A 641 -7.57 -7.72 -88.71
CA GLN A 641 -6.95 -6.63 -89.48
C GLN A 641 -5.96 -7.15 -90.52
N ALA A 642 -5.16 -8.17 -90.19
CA ALA A 642 -4.23 -8.81 -91.12
C ALA A 642 -4.93 -9.56 -92.27
N GLU A 643 -6.12 -10.12 -92.01
CA GLU A 643 -6.94 -10.82 -93.02
C GLU A 643 -7.94 -9.91 -93.74
N SER A 644 -8.13 -8.66 -93.28
CA SER A 644 -9.12 -7.69 -93.79
C SER A 644 -8.69 -7.00 -95.11
N GLU A 645 -8.05 -7.71 -96.02
CA GLU A 645 -7.82 -7.25 -97.41
C GLU A 645 -8.88 -7.79 -98.39
N THR A 646 -10.15 -7.79 -97.99
CA THR A 646 -11.26 -8.21 -98.87
C THR A 646 -12.19 -7.04 -99.23
N ASN A 647 -12.36 -6.79 -100.52
CA ASN A 647 -13.21 -5.75 -101.13
C ASN A 647 -14.74 -6.02 -101.02
N GLU A 648 -15.17 -6.85 -100.08
CA GLU A 648 -16.58 -7.22 -99.93
C GLU A 648 -17.38 -6.19 -99.13
N SER A 649 -18.59 -5.84 -99.61
CA SER A 649 -19.48 -4.92 -98.89
C SER A 649 -20.00 -5.54 -97.58
N LYS A 650 -20.29 -4.70 -96.57
CA LYS A 650 -20.85 -5.12 -95.28
C LYS A 650 -22.10 -5.99 -95.43
N THR A 651 -22.94 -5.69 -96.44
CA THR A 651 -24.17 -6.43 -96.73
C THR A 651 -23.91 -7.83 -97.29
N ALA A 652 -22.83 -8.00 -98.08
CA ALA A 652 -22.43 -9.31 -98.60
C ALA A 652 -21.89 -10.23 -97.50
N ARG A 653 -21.04 -9.69 -96.60
CA ARG A 653 -20.52 -10.42 -95.43
C ARG A 653 -21.64 -10.92 -94.49
N LEU A 654 -22.67 -10.10 -94.26
CA LEU A 654 -23.82 -10.48 -93.44
C LEU A 654 -24.71 -11.55 -94.12
N LYS A 655 -24.80 -11.56 -95.45
CA LYS A 655 -25.58 -12.56 -96.21
C LYS A 655 -24.91 -13.94 -96.18
N GLY A 656 -23.57 -13.99 -96.14
CA GLY A 656 -22.77 -15.23 -96.07
C GLY A 656 -22.74 -15.93 -94.71
N ILE A 657 -23.32 -15.35 -93.65
CA ILE A 657 -23.26 -15.91 -92.28
C ILE A 657 -23.76 -17.35 -92.21
N ARG A 658 -24.85 -17.68 -92.91
CA ARG A 658 -25.45 -19.03 -92.85
C ARG A 658 -24.52 -20.08 -93.47
N ASP A 659 -23.90 -19.74 -94.60
CA ASP A 659 -23.02 -20.65 -95.35
C ASP A 659 -21.68 -20.78 -94.63
N ASN A 660 -21.09 -19.66 -94.17
CA ASN A 660 -19.87 -19.65 -93.34
C ASN A 660 -20.06 -20.46 -92.05
N LYS A 661 -21.20 -20.31 -91.37
CA LYS A 661 -21.54 -21.12 -90.18
C LYS A 661 -21.70 -22.60 -90.51
N SER A 662 -22.15 -22.95 -91.72
CA SER A 662 -22.28 -24.34 -92.13
C SER A 662 -20.91 -24.98 -92.42
N LEU A 663 -19.99 -24.21 -93.02
CA LEU A 663 -18.59 -24.59 -93.23
C LEU A 663 -17.85 -24.76 -91.90
N GLU A 664 -17.93 -23.77 -91.00
CA GLU A 664 -17.33 -23.83 -89.66
C GLU A 664 -17.87 -25.01 -88.86
N LYS A 665 -19.17 -25.33 -88.98
CA LYS A 665 -19.76 -26.53 -88.35
C LYS A 665 -19.25 -27.82 -88.95
N ALA A 666 -18.97 -27.87 -90.25
CA ALA A 666 -18.45 -29.07 -90.91
C ALA A 666 -17.00 -29.32 -90.47
N GLU A 667 -16.15 -28.28 -90.50
CA GLU A 667 -14.78 -28.34 -89.99
C GLU A 667 -14.71 -28.62 -88.49
N GLY A 668 -15.59 -27.98 -87.71
CA GLY A 668 -15.72 -28.22 -86.28
C GLY A 668 -16.12 -29.66 -85.96
N ARG A 669 -17.04 -30.27 -86.73
CA ARG A 669 -17.41 -31.69 -86.56
C ARG A 669 -16.28 -32.66 -86.88
N GLU A 670 -15.41 -32.32 -87.82
CA GLU A 670 -14.22 -33.11 -88.15
C GLU A 670 -13.14 -32.97 -87.06
N ARG A 671 -12.96 -31.77 -86.51
CA ARG A 671 -11.98 -31.48 -85.45
C ARG A 671 -12.40 -31.96 -84.06
N GLU A 672 -13.67 -31.80 -83.71
CA GLU A 672 -14.28 -32.19 -82.43
C GLU A 672 -14.81 -33.63 -82.44
N GLY A 673 -14.72 -34.30 -83.59
CA GLY A 673 -15.08 -35.71 -83.75
C GLY A 673 -14.17 -36.60 -82.90
N PHE A 674 -14.76 -37.38 -82.00
CA PHE A 674 -14.00 -38.33 -81.20
C PHE A 674 -13.59 -39.55 -82.04
N GLU A 675 -12.30 -39.70 -82.31
CA GLU A 675 -11.72 -40.89 -82.94
C GLU A 675 -11.03 -41.77 -81.89
N LEU A 676 -11.74 -42.82 -81.45
CA LEU A 676 -11.21 -43.77 -80.47
C LEU A 676 -10.29 -44.78 -81.17
N GLY A 677 -9.05 -44.91 -80.70
CA GLY A 677 -8.07 -45.90 -81.20
C GLY A 677 -7.08 -45.39 -82.25
N LYS A 678 -6.97 -44.07 -82.44
CA LYS A 678 -5.97 -43.47 -83.34
C LYS A 678 -4.55 -43.76 -82.83
N GLN A 679 -3.77 -44.55 -83.57
CA GLN A 679 -2.33 -44.68 -83.32
C GLN A 679 -1.65 -43.40 -83.80
N SER A 680 -1.10 -42.62 -82.87
CA SER A 680 -0.26 -41.48 -83.20
C SER A 680 1.01 -41.97 -83.90
N GLU A 681 1.18 -41.65 -85.18
CA GLU A 681 2.50 -41.73 -85.82
C GLU A 681 3.43 -40.74 -85.09
N GLU A 682 4.40 -41.28 -84.36
CA GLU A 682 5.52 -40.51 -83.81
C GLU A 682 6.32 -39.89 -84.96
N THR A 683 5.98 -38.67 -85.31
CA THR A 683 6.92 -37.80 -85.99
C THR A 683 8.00 -37.42 -84.99
N LEU A 684 9.22 -37.93 -85.21
CA LEU A 684 10.45 -37.55 -84.52
C LEU A 684 10.66 -36.03 -84.65
N GLY A 685 10.07 -35.27 -83.74
CA GLY A 685 10.27 -33.85 -83.55
C GLY A 685 11.63 -33.60 -82.89
N THR A 686 12.45 -32.82 -83.58
CA THR A 686 13.79 -32.34 -83.21
C THR A 686 13.89 -31.95 -81.73
N VAL A 687 14.88 -32.49 -81.02
CA VAL A 687 15.27 -32.06 -79.67
C VAL A 687 15.69 -30.59 -79.72
N ILE A 688 14.84 -29.69 -79.23
CA ILE A 688 15.25 -28.34 -78.86
C ILE A 688 15.80 -28.43 -77.44
N GLN A 689 17.12 -28.28 -77.29
CA GLN A 689 17.73 -28.03 -75.98
C GLN A 689 17.21 -26.70 -75.45
N MET A 690 16.35 -26.74 -74.43
CA MET A 690 16.10 -25.56 -73.61
C MET A 690 17.34 -25.32 -72.74
N GLN A 691 18.10 -24.27 -73.08
CA GLN A 691 19.03 -23.66 -72.16
C GLN A 691 18.24 -23.22 -70.91
N ASN A 692 18.61 -23.76 -69.76
CA ASN A 692 18.20 -23.24 -68.47
C ASN A 692 18.85 -21.87 -68.26
N GLU A 693 18.21 -20.81 -68.74
CA GLU A 693 18.34 -19.47 -68.18
C GLU A 693 17.11 -19.20 -67.32
N ALA A 694 17.10 -19.82 -66.14
CA ALA A 694 16.26 -19.36 -65.03
C ALA A 694 17.08 -18.37 -64.20
N GLU A 695 17.21 -17.14 -64.69
CA GLU A 695 17.55 -16.00 -63.84
C GLU A 695 16.27 -15.42 -63.23
N SER A 696 16.16 -15.62 -61.91
CA SER A 696 15.59 -14.74 -60.89
C SER A 696 14.23 -14.05 -61.18
N ASN A 697 13.18 -14.62 -60.61
CA ASN A 697 12.44 -13.96 -59.51
C ASN A 697 11.32 -14.88 -59.01
N VAL A 698 11.68 -15.83 -58.14
CA VAL A 698 10.73 -16.44 -57.21
C VAL A 698 10.93 -15.69 -55.90
N GLU A 699 10.01 -14.78 -55.58
CA GLU A 699 9.90 -14.27 -54.21
C GLU A 699 9.72 -15.48 -53.29
N ALA A 700 10.69 -15.67 -52.39
CA ALA A 700 10.71 -16.74 -51.42
C ALA A 700 9.40 -16.74 -50.62
N SER A 701 8.66 -17.84 -50.72
CA SER A 701 7.51 -18.10 -49.86
C SER A 701 7.99 -18.07 -48.41
N GLN A 702 7.28 -17.34 -47.54
CA GLN A 702 7.51 -17.34 -46.09
C GLN A 702 7.55 -18.75 -45.48
N TYR A 703 6.98 -19.74 -46.19
CA TYR A 703 7.04 -21.15 -45.82
C TYR A 703 8.47 -21.72 -45.85
N ASP A 704 9.29 -21.36 -46.84
CA ASP A 704 10.65 -21.89 -46.98
C ASP A 704 11.61 -21.30 -45.92
N LEU A 705 11.38 -20.05 -45.53
CA LEU A 705 12.09 -19.40 -44.42
C LEU A 705 11.75 -20.06 -43.07
N LEU A 706 10.49 -20.49 -42.90
CA LEU A 706 10.01 -21.19 -41.72
C LEU A 706 10.61 -22.61 -41.61
N VAL A 707 10.75 -23.31 -42.74
CA VAL A 707 11.38 -24.63 -42.82
C VAL A 707 12.89 -24.53 -42.53
N GLN A 708 13.59 -23.50 -43.05
CA GLN A 708 15.00 -23.27 -42.72
C GLN A 708 15.21 -22.93 -41.25
N LEU A 709 14.38 -22.06 -40.66
CA LEU A 709 14.46 -21.72 -39.23
C LEU A 709 14.15 -22.93 -38.33
N GLN A 710 13.24 -23.82 -38.74
CA GLN A 710 13.00 -25.08 -38.04
C GLN A 710 14.20 -26.04 -38.13
N GLN A 711 14.86 -26.12 -39.28
CA GLN A 711 16.03 -26.98 -39.48
C GLN A 711 17.27 -26.44 -38.73
N GLU A 712 17.46 -25.13 -38.66
CA GLU A 712 18.52 -24.51 -37.86
C GLU A 712 18.25 -24.62 -36.35
N ALA A 713 16.98 -24.49 -35.92
CA ALA A 713 16.60 -24.72 -34.53
C ALA A 713 16.80 -26.19 -34.11
N MET A 714 16.54 -27.14 -35.00
CA MET A 714 16.79 -28.58 -34.77
C MET A 714 18.28 -28.91 -34.71
N LYS A 715 19.14 -28.23 -35.49
CA LYS A 715 20.60 -28.40 -35.41
C LYS A 715 21.20 -27.87 -34.12
N ARG A 716 20.69 -26.75 -33.59
CA ARG A 716 21.14 -26.17 -32.30
C ARG A 716 20.72 -26.95 -31.06
N VAL A 717 19.91 -27.99 -31.20
CA VAL A 717 19.49 -28.88 -30.11
C VAL A 717 20.34 -30.15 -30.03
N TYR A 718 21.17 -30.42 -31.06
CA TYR A 718 22.07 -31.58 -31.13
C TYR A 718 23.57 -31.21 -31.24
N GLU A 719 23.91 -29.94 -31.03
CA GLU A 719 25.24 -29.43 -30.66
C GLU A 719 25.15 -28.83 -29.25
#